data_AF-A0A6M1YP58-F1
#
_entry.id   AF-A0A6M1YP58-F1
#
_cell.length_a   1.000
_cell.length_b   1.000
_cell.length_c   1.000
_cell.angle_alpha   90.00
_cell.angle_beta   90.00
_cell.angle_gamma   90.00
#
_symmetry.space_group_name_H-M   'P 1'
#
loop_
_entity.id
_entity.type
_entity.pdbx_description
1 polymer ?
#
loop_
_entity_poly.entity_id
_entity_poly.type
_entity_poly.pdbx_seq_one_letter_code
_entity_poly.pdbx_strand_id
1 'polypeptide(L)'
;MKQKTKEIIELTIHDALANLSALSEMKIDAKEPIGIVKKHKIVIEDEEFSYRTMDWFIGEDAQNLIESIKDTYIVVLEYLKQIYEKDFIDFDEPKCRKGFQAIMVMATDAANKVDEYFKLLEAEKIPNIEKISECLEFKELKSFYVEKISKKFTESLEGEEPWDKKWLENDKSLLLDVEKSGLKDFESLKKDEEYELFYLVDDDEKPFFDHELIRNIKLFCAYDESSLKDIDDDPLLRIRTFLDKDFQRAAIYILEKSQKAIDDYFFQKYHMDSNSEIISLINEAIFAIYLAANPKNLITSSFFKNSIEYFNDFQNFLRDILASDGYQKIIAYDFEDKKAECILEIVHSFCKNLFLRNSSIKQEMIGFIHLLIRKGAEKRKFKYPKKASFLNTILENDESMQVILASYPSGPLMKILDVIRLEEMSYFDPLLQDNAPSKIYEIDHNKNQLDVIRCPSPTKQYIISTAEVTDEFKGFLRSLEKNQKYLFINMQDKNSYKERARCSQIELLEKRADFKNNIAVVGLDKKSDFYHQSGIFINLNKADNFIKIFKNELVSKESAFSIKFTDELYRFVDQAMKFIHKHFFVDKNVLTRKNRLDFIEIFYNFFILKLIEVHNPKVMSFSCKDGIDIGSLAGASFYSFLKLLKNENFTKETEDYFRWLIYGPALLVRERSINSLDLTRTISAINIIDIEMFTHSSKILKGISSLYDPAFLKSIKVINH
;
A
#
# COMPACT_ATOMS: atom_id res chain seq x y z
N MET A 1 67.48 13.52 -11.10
CA MET A 1 66.65 12.73 -12.03
C MET A 1 66.34 11.38 -11.40
N LYS A 2 65.13 11.22 -10.86
CA LYS A 2 64.53 9.92 -10.53
C LYS A 2 63.19 9.90 -11.26
N GLN A 3 63.02 8.95 -12.18
CA GLN A 3 61.76 8.71 -12.88
C GLN A 3 60.67 8.42 -11.85
N LYS A 4 59.60 9.23 -11.85
CA LYS A 4 58.35 8.89 -11.18
C LYS A 4 57.70 7.76 -11.99
N THR A 5 57.66 6.58 -11.40
CA THR A 5 56.82 5.46 -11.83
C THR A 5 55.37 5.96 -11.88
N LYS A 6 54.74 5.84 -13.04
CA LYS A 6 53.33 6.15 -13.28
C LYS A 6 52.54 5.08 -12.51
N GLU A 7 51.82 5.44 -11.44
CA GLU A 7 50.81 4.58 -10.83
C GLU A 7 49.74 4.31 -11.91
N ILE A 8 49.64 3.05 -12.35
CA ILE A 8 48.56 2.57 -13.20
C ILE A 8 47.46 2.13 -12.23
N ILE A 9 46.39 2.91 -12.12
CA ILE A 9 45.17 2.50 -11.44
C ILE A 9 44.37 1.71 -12.48
N GLU A 10 44.22 0.39 -12.31
CA GLU A 10 43.41 -0.44 -13.22
C GLU A 10 41.91 -0.13 -13.03
N LEU A 11 41.21 0.15 -14.13
CA LEU A 11 39.75 0.36 -14.15
C LEU A 11 39.04 -0.95 -13.77
N THR A 12 38.21 -0.93 -12.72
CA THR A 12 37.46 -2.13 -12.29
C THR A 12 36.14 -2.28 -13.03
N ILE A 13 35.50 -3.46 -12.97
CA ILE A 13 34.16 -3.65 -13.55
C ILE A 13 33.11 -2.73 -12.92
N HIS A 14 33.22 -2.44 -11.63
CA HIS A 14 32.31 -1.50 -10.96
C HIS A 14 32.47 -0.07 -11.49
N ASP A 15 33.71 0.35 -11.74
CA ASP A 15 34.00 1.66 -12.35
C ASP A 15 33.51 1.71 -13.80
N ALA A 16 33.68 0.63 -14.56
CA ALA A 16 33.22 0.52 -15.93
C ALA A 16 31.69 0.57 -16.03
N LEU A 17 30.96 -0.13 -15.16
CA LEU A 17 29.51 -0.09 -15.11
C LEU A 17 28.99 1.29 -14.67
N ALA A 18 29.65 1.93 -13.70
CA ALA A 18 29.32 3.29 -13.28
C ALA A 18 29.53 4.30 -14.42
N ASN A 19 30.62 4.18 -15.18
CA ASN A 19 30.87 4.99 -16.36
C ASN A 19 29.79 4.80 -17.43
N LEU A 20 29.38 3.55 -17.72
CA LEU A 20 28.31 3.28 -18.67
C LEU A 20 26.96 3.84 -18.21
N SER A 21 26.64 3.71 -16.92
CA SER A 21 25.41 4.28 -16.34
C SER A 21 25.39 5.80 -16.51
N ALA A 22 26.47 6.48 -16.10
CA ALA A 22 26.60 7.93 -16.22
C ALA A 22 26.45 8.41 -17.67
N LEU A 23 27.11 7.74 -18.62
CA LEU A 23 26.99 8.06 -20.05
C LEU A 23 25.60 7.75 -20.62
N SER A 24 24.95 6.66 -20.18
CA SER A 24 23.59 6.30 -20.58
C SER A 24 22.53 7.22 -19.96
N GLU A 25 22.83 7.94 -18.89
CA GLU A 25 21.89 8.88 -18.26
C GLU A 25 22.09 10.33 -18.71
N MET A 26 23.17 10.60 -19.45
CA MET A 26 23.51 11.92 -19.97
C MET A 26 22.34 12.57 -20.72
N LYS A 27 22.06 13.84 -20.41
CA LYS A 27 21.12 14.69 -21.15
C LYS A 27 21.85 15.31 -22.34
N ILE A 28 21.30 15.13 -23.52
CA ILE A 28 21.88 15.66 -24.75
C ILE A 28 21.44 17.11 -24.91
N ASP A 29 22.10 18.02 -24.19
CA ASP A 29 22.04 19.46 -24.42
C ASP A 29 23.46 20.03 -24.62
N ALA A 30 23.59 21.12 -25.39
CA ALA A 30 24.90 21.65 -25.79
C ALA A 30 25.65 22.41 -24.67
N LYS A 31 25.22 22.32 -23.40
CA LYS A 31 25.75 23.13 -22.29
C LYS A 31 26.37 22.34 -21.16
N GLU A 32 26.09 21.04 -21.02
CA GLU A 32 26.65 20.22 -19.96
C GLU A 32 28.09 19.75 -20.32
N PRO A 33 29.12 20.14 -19.54
CA PRO A 33 30.49 19.68 -19.77
C PRO A 33 30.70 18.27 -19.16
N ILE A 34 31.27 17.35 -19.94
CA ILE A 34 31.71 16.04 -19.44
C ILE A 34 33.08 16.21 -18.76
N GLY A 35 33.29 15.62 -17.58
CA GLY A 35 34.59 15.65 -16.88
C GLY A 35 35.19 14.26 -16.75
N ILE A 36 36.53 14.17 -16.71
CA ILE A 36 37.24 12.96 -16.32
C ILE A 36 37.95 13.19 -14.99
N VAL A 37 37.67 12.33 -14.01
CA VAL A 37 38.34 12.32 -12.70
C VAL A 37 39.34 11.17 -12.67
N LYS A 38 40.58 11.46 -12.24
CA LYS A 38 41.66 10.46 -12.09
C LYS A 38 41.91 9.63 -13.38
N LYS A 39 41.74 10.24 -14.55
CA LYS A 39 41.92 9.67 -15.91
C LYS A 39 40.91 8.62 -16.37
N HIS A 40 40.03 8.09 -15.51
CA HIS A 40 39.23 6.91 -15.83
C HIS A 40 37.75 6.98 -15.39
N LYS A 41 37.40 7.84 -14.42
CA LYS A 41 36.00 8.02 -14.00
C LYS A 41 35.37 9.16 -14.79
N ILE A 42 34.28 8.87 -15.50
CA ILE A 42 33.51 9.86 -16.25
C ILE A 42 32.48 10.48 -15.32
N VAL A 43 32.40 11.81 -15.30
CA VAL A 43 31.52 12.57 -14.40
C VAL A 43 30.78 13.64 -15.19
N ILE A 44 29.51 13.84 -14.84
CA ILE A 44 28.63 14.91 -15.35
C ILE A 44 28.34 15.83 -14.15
N GLU A 45 28.16 17.15 -14.35
CA GLU A 45 28.27 18.25 -13.34
C GLU A 45 27.49 18.11 -12.00
N ASP A 46 26.62 17.09 -11.84
CA ASP A 46 25.76 16.87 -10.65
C ASP A 46 26.39 16.06 -9.49
N GLU A 47 27.66 15.63 -9.57
CA GLU A 47 28.36 14.97 -8.44
C GLU A 47 29.19 15.97 -7.59
N GLU A 48 29.21 15.87 -6.24
CA GLU A 48 30.13 16.68 -5.41
C GLU A 48 31.57 16.16 -5.50
N PHE A 49 32.50 16.94 -6.07
CA PHE A 49 33.92 16.57 -6.17
C PHE A 49 34.89 17.73 -5.89
N SER A 50 36.14 17.38 -5.55
CA SER A 50 37.23 18.34 -5.36
C SER A 50 37.76 18.84 -6.70
N TYR A 51 37.57 20.14 -6.99
CA TYR A 51 38.02 20.84 -8.22
C TYR A 51 39.51 20.68 -8.60
N ARG A 52 40.36 20.07 -7.77
CA ARG A 52 41.82 19.99 -7.97
C ARG A 52 42.30 18.81 -8.83
N THR A 53 41.42 17.90 -9.26
CA THR A 53 41.80 16.66 -9.96
C THR A 53 40.93 16.33 -11.18
N MET A 54 40.27 17.33 -11.76
CA MET A 54 39.29 17.15 -12.82
C MET A 54 39.76 17.77 -14.13
N ASP A 55 39.77 16.96 -15.18
CA ASP A 55 40.00 17.41 -16.55
C ASP A 55 38.62 17.57 -17.21
N TRP A 56 38.14 18.80 -17.29
CA TRP A 56 36.87 19.14 -17.93
C TRP A 56 36.99 19.09 -19.45
N PHE A 57 35.97 18.59 -20.13
CA PHE A 57 35.92 18.54 -21.59
C PHE A 57 35.86 19.95 -22.18
N ILE A 58 37.01 20.42 -22.66
CA ILE A 58 37.17 21.54 -23.57
C ILE A 58 37.70 20.91 -24.86
N GLY A 59 37.13 21.24 -26.03
CA GLY A 59 37.27 20.50 -27.30
C GLY A 59 38.67 20.11 -27.81
N GLU A 60 39.75 20.45 -27.12
CA GLU A 60 41.13 20.03 -27.41
C GLU A 60 41.52 18.68 -26.74
N ASP A 61 40.75 18.14 -25.77
CA ASP A 61 41.07 16.91 -24.99
C ASP A 61 40.17 15.69 -25.29
N ALA A 62 39.39 15.72 -26.39
CA ALA A 62 38.41 14.67 -26.71
C ALA A 62 38.98 13.25 -26.79
N GLN A 63 40.26 13.11 -27.13
CA GLN A 63 40.94 11.81 -27.22
C GLN A 63 41.01 11.08 -25.87
N ASN A 64 41.21 11.80 -24.75
CA ASN A 64 41.30 11.17 -23.43
C ASN A 64 39.95 10.59 -22.99
N LEU A 65 38.83 11.26 -23.33
CA LEU A 65 37.48 10.76 -23.06
C LEU A 65 37.18 9.52 -23.92
N ILE A 66 37.52 9.58 -25.20
CA ILE A 66 37.35 8.44 -26.12
C ILE A 66 38.16 7.24 -25.63
N GLU A 67 39.41 7.45 -25.20
CA GLU A 67 40.24 6.38 -24.61
C GLU A 67 39.61 5.81 -23.33
N SER A 68 39.11 6.65 -22.41
CA SER A 68 38.44 6.18 -21.18
C SER A 68 37.16 5.39 -21.46
N ILE A 69 36.41 5.75 -22.51
CA ILE A 69 35.23 5.02 -22.97
C ILE A 69 35.62 3.67 -23.58
N LYS A 70 36.68 3.64 -24.40
CA LYS A 70 37.23 2.41 -24.97
C LYS A 70 37.69 1.45 -23.88
N ASP A 71 38.42 1.95 -22.88
CA ASP A 71 38.85 1.17 -21.71
C ASP A 71 37.66 0.60 -20.93
N THR A 72 36.57 1.37 -20.81
CA THR A 72 35.31 0.92 -20.20
C THR A 72 34.72 -0.29 -20.95
N TYR A 73 34.66 -0.25 -22.29
CA TYR A 73 34.17 -1.41 -23.07
C TYR A 73 35.09 -2.62 -22.99
N ILE A 74 36.41 -2.42 -22.96
CA ILE A 74 37.39 -3.51 -22.82
C ILE A 74 37.20 -4.23 -21.48
N VAL A 75 37.06 -3.49 -20.38
CA VAL A 75 36.84 -4.07 -19.04
C VAL A 75 35.54 -4.86 -18.98
N VAL A 76 34.46 -4.35 -19.57
CA VAL A 76 33.18 -5.08 -19.66
C VAL A 76 33.32 -6.34 -20.51
N LEU A 77 34.02 -6.27 -21.66
CA LEU A 77 34.26 -7.42 -22.52
C LEU A 77 35.06 -8.51 -21.80
N GLU A 78 36.16 -8.15 -21.12
CA GLU A 78 36.97 -9.10 -20.36
C GLU A 78 36.18 -9.72 -19.19
N TYR A 79 35.33 -8.94 -18.53
CA TYR A 79 34.42 -9.46 -17.51
C TYR A 79 33.44 -10.49 -18.09
N LEU A 80 32.83 -10.21 -19.25
CA LEU A 80 31.94 -11.14 -19.93
C LEU A 80 32.67 -12.42 -20.38
N LYS A 81 33.93 -12.32 -20.84
CA LYS A 81 34.77 -13.49 -21.15
C LYS A 81 35.05 -14.33 -19.92
N GLN A 82 35.47 -13.71 -18.81
CA GLN A 82 35.74 -14.41 -17.55
C GLN A 82 34.51 -15.11 -17.00
N ILE A 83 33.34 -14.50 -17.12
CA ILE A 83 32.05 -15.12 -16.79
C ILE A 83 31.75 -16.28 -17.73
N TYR A 84 31.93 -16.09 -19.03
CA TYR A 84 31.62 -17.11 -20.04
C TYR A 84 32.45 -18.39 -19.84
N GLU A 85 33.69 -18.25 -19.37
CA GLU A 85 34.63 -19.32 -19.06
C GLU A 85 34.37 -20.02 -17.72
N LYS A 86 33.51 -19.48 -16.84
CA LYS A 86 33.17 -20.08 -15.55
C LYS A 86 32.06 -21.12 -15.72
N ASP A 87 32.38 -22.38 -15.46
CA ASP A 87 31.48 -23.54 -15.60
C ASP A 87 30.30 -23.58 -14.61
N PHE A 88 30.27 -22.72 -13.58
CA PHE A 88 29.23 -22.74 -12.54
C PHE A 88 28.09 -21.72 -12.77
N ILE A 89 28.16 -20.91 -13.82
CA ILE A 89 27.13 -19.91 -14.11
C ILE A 89 25.99 -20.57 -14.87
N ASP A 90 24.80 -20.54 -14.26
CA ASP A 90 23.57 -21.00 -14.91
C ASP A 90 23.04 -19.89 -15.84
N PHE A 91 23.37 -20.01 -17.13
CA PHE A 91 22.91 -19.08 -18.17
C PHE A 91 21.38 -19.17 -18.42
N ASP A 92 20.71 -20.17 -17.84
CA ASP A 92 19.26 -20.32 -17.92
C ASP A 92 18.54 -19.64 -16.75
N GLU A 93 19.27 -19.16 -15.73
CA GLU A 93 18.68 -18.39 -14.64
C GLU A 93 18.13 -17.02 -15.13
N PRO A 94 16.85 -16.70 -14.89
CA PRO A 94 16.25 -15.44 -15.36
C PRO A 94 16.94 -14.17 -14.86
N LYS A 95 17.49 -14.19 -13.63
CA LYS A 95 18.24 -13.06 -13.07
C LYS A 95 19.56 -12.85 -13.81
N CYS A 96 20.26 -13.92 -14.12
CA CYS A 96 21.53 -13.90 -14.85
C CYS A 96 21.33 -13.36 -16.28
N ARG A 97 20.30 -13.84 -16.98
CA ARG A 97 19.92 -13.35 -18.32
C ARG A 97 19.61 -11.85 -18.33
N LYS A 98 18.78 -11.38 -17.40
CA LYS A 98 18.43 -9.95 -17.26
C LYS A 98 19.66 -9.08 -16.96
N GLY A 99 20.59 -9.57 -16.13
CA GLY A 99 21.84 -8.88 -15.84
C GLY A 99 22.70 -8.63 -17.08
N PHE A 100 22.92 -9.66 -17.90
CA PHE A 100 23.69 -9.49 -19.15
C PHE A 100 23.00 -8.57 -20.16
N GLN A 101 21.67 -8.66 -20.28
CA GLN A 101 20.89 -7.79 -21.14
C GLN A 101 21.01 -6.32 -20.69
N ALA A 102 20.92 -6.05 -19.39
CA ALA A 102 21.05 -4.70 -18.84
C ALA A 102 22.43 -4.08 -19.13
N ILE A 103 23.51 -4.84 -18.95
CA ILE A 103 24.89 -4.39 -19.27
C ILE A 103 24.99 -3.98 -20.74
N MET A 104 24.43 -4.77 -21.65
CA MET A 104 24.49 -4.48 -23.08
C MET A 104 23.62 -3.30 -23.51
N VAL A 105 22.47 -3.11 -22.86
CA VAL A 105 21.61 -1.93 -23.08
C VAL A 105 22.36 -0.66 -22.66
N MET A 106 22.95 -0.65 -21.45
CA MET A 106 23.74 0.49 -20.97
C MET A 106 24.92 0.79 -21.89
N ALA A 107 25.66 -0.23 -22.33
CA ALA A 107 26.79 -0.06 -23.26
C ALA A 107 26.35 0.54 -24.61
N THR A 108 25.19 0.13 -25.13
CA THR A 108 24.68 0.63 -26.42
C THR A 108 24.15 2.05 -26.29
N ASP A 109 23.45 2.37 -25.20
CA ASP A 109 22.91 3.70 -24.97
C ASP A 109 24.02 4.72 -24.73
N ALA A 110 25.03 4.35 -23.92
CA ALA A 110 26.24 5.15 -23.75
C ALA A 110 26.92 5.46 -25.10
N ALA A 111 27.09 4.47 -25.99
CA ALA A 111 27.67 4.69 -27.31
C ALA A 111 26.84 5.67 -28.16
N ASN A 112 25.52 5.50 -28.18
CA ASN A 112 24.62 6.34 -28.98
C ASN A 112 24.55 7.78 -28.46
N LYS A 113 24.47 7.97 -27.14
CA LYS A 113 24.40 9.30 -26.52
C LYS A 113 25.71 10.06 -26.67
N VAL A 114 26.86 9.40 -26.54
CA VAL A 114 28.16 10.02 -26.79
C VAL A 114 28.32 10.41 -28.26
N ASP A 115 27.86 9.57 -29.20
CA ASP A 115 27.85 9.93 -30.63
C ASP A 115 26.94 11.12 -30.93
N GLU A 116 25.79 11.25 -30.25
CA GLU A 116 24.89 12.39 -30.40
C GLU A 116 25.48 13.66 -29.78
N TYR A 117 26.12 13.54 -28.62
CA TYR A 117 26.87 14.62 -27.98
C TYR A 117 28.02 15.12 -28.85
N PHE A 118 28.83 14.22 -29.44
CA PHE A 118 29.88 14.60 -30.38
C PHE A 118 29.33 15.27 -31.64
N LYS A 119 28.17 14.86 -32.16
CA LYS A 119 27.52 15.57 -33.28
C LYS A 119 27.10 16.99 -32.93
N LEU A 120 26.64 17.25 -31.69
CA LEU A 120 26.32 18.60 -31.25
C LEU A 120 27.58 19.48 -31.16
N LEU A 121 28.71 18.91 -30.75
CA LEU A 121 29.99 19.60 -30.64
C LEU A 121 30.69 19.84 -31.99
N GLU A 122 30.49 18.97 -32.99
CA GLU A 122 30.99 19.16 -34.36
C GLU A 122 30.49 20.46 -35.00
N ALA A 123 29.35 21.00 -34.56
CA ALA A 123 28.84 22.29 -34.99
C ALA A 123 29.75 23.49 -34.59
N GLU A 124 30.68 23.31 -33.63
CA GLU A 124 31.49 24.38 -33.03
C GLU A 124 33.04 24.20 -33.13
N LYS A 125 33.56 23.42 -34.08
CA LYS A 125 35.00 23.35 -34.52
C LYS A 125 35.88 22.19 -33.97
N ILE A 126 35.47 20.93 -34.13
CA ILE A 126 36.41 19.79 -33.97
C ILE A 126 36.28 18.83 -35.17
N PRO A 127 37.26 18.75 -36.09
CA PRO A 127 37.21 17.80 -37.20
C PRO A 127 37.74 16.40 -36.80
N ASN A 128 37.03 15.35 -37.20
CA ASN A 128 37.40 13.91 -37.12
C ASN A 128 37.39 13.25 -35.72
N ILE A 129 36.26 13.27 -35.01
CA ILE A 129 36.05 12.35 -33.88
C ILE A 129 35.49 11.01 -34.41
N GLU A 130 36.17 9.90 -34.11
CA GLU A 130 35.66 8.55 -34.40
C GLU A 130 34.37 8.32 -33.60
N LYS A 131 33.31 7.84 -34.27
CA LYS A 131 32.07 7.47 -33.57
C LYS A 131 32.34 6.32 -32.62
N ILE A 132 31.90 6.46 -31.38
CA ILE A 132 31.98 5.42 -30.36
C ILE A 132 31.17 4.19 -30.76
N SER A 133 30.01 4.34 -31.42
CA SER A 133 29.26 3.18 -31.95
C SER A 133 30.01 2.42 -33.04
N GLU A 134 31.02 3.04 -33.67
CA GLU A 134 31.83 2.44 -34.73
C GLU A 134 33.20 1.96 -34.27
N CYS A 135 33.58 2.21 -33.00
CA CYS A 135 34.88 1.80 -32.49
C CYS A 135 35.02 0.28 -32.40
N LEU A 136 36.26 -0.19 -32.47
CA LEU A 136 36.58 -1.62 -32.49
C LEU A 136 36.18 -2.28 -31.16
N GLU A 137 36.42 -1.62 -30.03
CA GLU A 137 36.16 -2.12 -28.69
C GLU A 137 34.67 -2.38 -28.44
N PHE A 138 33.80 -1.46 -28.86
CA PHE A 138 32.35 -1.63 -28.77
C PHE A 138 31.84 -2.73 -29.72
N LYS A 139 32.38 -2.79 -30.95
CA LYS A 139 32.04 -3.85 -31.92
C LYS A 139 32.44 -5.23 -31.43
N GLU A 140 33.60 -5.36 -30.78
CA GLU A 140 34.03 -6.61 -30.17
C GLU A 140 33.16 -7.02 -29.00
N LEU A 141 32.78 -6.08 -28.11
CA LEU A 141 31.82 -6.31 -27.03
C LEU A 141 30.47 -6.80 -27.55
N LYS A 142 29.91 -6.08 -28.53
CA LYS A 142 28.65 -6.42 -29.20
C LYS A 142 28.69 -7.79 -29.86
N SER A 143 29.77 -8.07 -30.60
CA SER A 143 29.93 -9.35 -31.32
C SER A 143 30.10 -10.51 -30.34
N PHE A 144 30.89 -10.33 -29.27
CA PHE A 144 31.08 -11.36 -28.25
C PHE A 144 29.77 -11.74 -27.56
N TYR A 145 28.96 -10.74 -27.19
CA TYR A 145 27.65 -10.99 -26.59
C TYR A 145 26.74 -11.79 -27.53
N VAL A 146 26.57 -11.34 -28.78
CA VAL A 146 25.67 -11.98 -29.76
C VAL A 146 26.15 -13.36 -30.21
N GLU A 147 27.46 -13.55 -30.31
CA GLU A 147 28.00 -14.80 -30.84
C GLU A 147 28.23 -15.88 -29.78
N LYS A 148 28.40 -15.49 -28.51
CA LYS A 148 28.78 -16.40 -27.41
C LYS A 148 27.76 -16.43 -26.28
N ILE A 149 27.37 -15.28 -25.73
CA ILE A 149 26.50 -15.21 -24.55
C ILE A 149 25.05 -15.54 -24.93
N SER A 150 24.48 -14.86 -25.93
CA SER A 150 23.07 -15.04 -26.29
C SER A 150 22.75 -16.45 -26.78
N LYS A 151 23.69 -17.09 -27.48
CA LYS A 151 23.55 -18.49 -27.94
C LYS A 151 23.52 -19.53 -26.82
N LYS A 152 23.96 -19.19 -25.60
CA LYS A 152 23.85 -20.06 -24.43
C LYS A 152 22.47 -20.04 -23.78
N PHE A 153 21.59 -19.10 -24.14
CA PHE A 153 20.22 -19.08 -23.65
C PHE A 153 19.42 -20.18 -24.36
N THR A 154 19.14 -21.29 -23.66
CA THR A 154 18.65 -22.53 -24.29
C THR A 154 17.21 -22.46 -24.79
N GLU A 155 16.35 -21.61 -24.23
CA GLU A 155 14.95 -21.44 -24.66
C GLU A 155 14.45 -20.01 -24.38
N SER A 156 13.63 -19.49 -25.30
CA SER A 156 12.78 -18.32 -25.06
C SER A 156 11.83 -18.63 -23.91
N LEU A 157 11.83 -17.80 -22.86
CA LEU A 157 10.83 -17.88 -21.78
C LEU A 157 9.43 -17.85 -22.42
N GLU A 158 8.50 -18.72 -21.97
CA GLU A 158 7.15 -18.80 -22.54
C GLU A 158 6.49 -17.40 -22.60
N GLY A 159 6.31 -16.88 -23.81
CA GLY A 159 5.71 -15.57 -24.07
C GLY A 159 6.67 -14.44 -24.45
N GLU A 160 7.99 -14.64 -24.43
CA GLU A 160 8.97 -13.66 -24.91
C GLU A 160 9.55 -14.06 -26.27
N GLU A 161 9.43 -13.18 -27.27
CA GLU A 161 10.19 -13.33 -28.53
C GLU A 161 11.70 -13.32 -28.24
N PRO A 162 12.54 -14.05 -29.02
CA PRO A 162 13.99 -14.08 -28.81
C PRO A 162 14.56 -12.66 -28.82
N TRP A 163 15.01 -12.18 -27.65
CA TRP A 163 15.51 -10.83 -27.42
C TRP A 163 16.58 -10.42 -28.44
N ASP A 164 17.40 -11.38 -28.85
CA ASP A 164 18.48 -11.21 -29.83
C ASP A 164 17.97 -10.77 -31.21
N LYS A 165 16.76 -11.21 -31.61
CA LYS A 165 16.12 -10.79 -32.87
C LYS A 165 15.57 -9.37 -32.76
N LYS A 166 14.95 -9.02 -31.63
CA LYS A 166 14.47 -7.64 -31.37
C LYS A 166 15.61 -6.62 -31.28
N TRP A 167 16.73 -7.00 -30.69
CA TRP A 167 17.90 -6.13 -30.53
C TRP A 167 18.60 -5.85 -31.86
N LEU A 168 18.68 -6.84 -32.77
CA LEU A 168 19.23 -6.67 -34.11
C LEU A 168 18.32 -5.85 -35.04
N GLU A 169 17.00 -5.88 -34.83
CA GLU A 169 16.01 -5.26 -35.71
C GLU A 169 15.53 -3.86 -35.28
N ASN A 170 15.77 -3.43 -34.03
CA ASN A 170 15.24 -2.16 -33.50
C ASN A 170 16.22 -1.42 -32.55
N ASP A 171 17.19 -0.70 -33.11
CA ASP A 171 18.10 0.22 -32.37
C ASP A 171 17.38 1.42 -31.69
N LYS A 172 16.05 1.57 -31.85
CA LYS A 172 15.28 2.70 -31.29
C LYS A 172 14.05 2.32 -30.45
N SER A 173 13.64 1.04 -30.42
CA SER A 173 12.36 0.65 -29.80
C SER A 173 12.47 -0.02 -28.43
N LEU A 174 13.67 -0.35 -27.96
CA LEU A 174 13.91 -0.95 -26.64
C LEU A 174 13.90 0.06 -25.48
N LEU A 175 13.93 1.36 -25.80
CA LEU A 175 13.92 2.49 -24.87
C LEU A 175 12.70 2.54 -23.94
N LEU A 176 11.58 1.90 -24.29
CA LEU A 176 10.32 2.06 -23.56
C LEU A 176 10.03 1.02 -22.47
N ASP A 177 10.84 -0.04 -22.37
CA ASP A 177 10.53 -1.17 -21.47
C ASP A 177 11.53 -1.36 -20.31
N VAL A 178 12.79 -0.90 -20.41
CA VAL A 178 13.79 -1.03 -19.32
C VAL A 178 13.77 0.16 -18.36
N GLU A 179 13.57 1.38 -18.86
CA GLU A 179 13.29 2.56 -18.02
C GLU A 179 12.05 2.33 -17.14
N LYS A 180 11.08 1.54 -17.62
CA LYS A 180 9.87 1.21 -16.87
C LYS A 180 10.07 0.18 -15.76
N SER A 181 11.20 -0.52 -15.63
CA SER A 181 11.38 -1.45 -14.50
C SER A 181 12.11 -0.81 -13.32
N GLY A 182 13.15 0.00 -13.55
CA GLY A 182 13.87 0.69 -12.46
C GLY A 182 13.13 1.92 -11.92
N LEU A 183 12.53 2.73 -12.79
CA LEU A 183 11.74 3.91 -12.38
C LEU A 183 10.38 3.51 -11.79
N LYS A 184 9.85 2.32 -12.11
CA LYS A 184 8.62 1.83 -11.49
C LYS A 184 8.79 1.64 -9.99
N ASP A 185 9.91 1.10 -9.54
CA ASP A 185 10.12 0.82 -8.11
C ASP A 185 10.26 2.14 -7.33
N PHE A 186 11.01 3.12 -7.86
CA PHE A 186 11.12 4.44 -7.20
C PHE A 186 9.82 5.26 -7.25
N GLU A 187 9.09 5.28 -8.38
CA GLU A 187 7.78 5.91 -8.42
C GLU A 187 6.77 5.23 -7.49
N SER A 188 6.84 3.90 -7.35
CA SER A 188 5.99 3.14 -6.43
C SER A 188 6.32 3.44 -4.97
N LEU A 189 7.60 3.62 -4.64
CA LEU A 189 8.07 4.16 -3.36
C LEU A 189 7.56 5.59 -3.10
N LYS A 190 7.67 6.48 -4.09
CA LYS A 190 7.21 7.88 -4.00
C LYS A 190 5.69 7.98 -3.82
N LYS A 191 4.93 7.11 -4.50
CA LYS A 191 3.46 7.05 -4.43
C LYS A 191 2.93 6.22 -3.26
N ASP A 192 3.81 5.48 -2.57
CA ASP A 192 3.45 4.54 -1.50
C ASP A 192 2.36 3.54 -1.93
N GLU A 193 2.55 2.92 -3.10
CA GLU A 193 1.58 1.95 -3.63
C GLU A 193 1.68 0.59 -2.90
N GLU A 194 2.87 0.22 -2.40
CA GLU A 194 3.10 -1.08 -1.76
C GLU A 194 3.92 -1.09 -0.46
N TYR A 195 4.20 0.06 0.18
CA TYR A 195 5.06 0.10 1.38
C TYR A 195 6.43 -0.54 1.16
N GLU A 196 7.01 -0.36 -0.02
CA GLU A 196 8.22 -1.08 -0.45
C GLU A 196 9.39 -0.89 0.52
N LEU A 197 9.47 0.26 1.21
CA LEU A 197 10.46 0.52 2.24
C LEU A 197 10.46 -0.54 3.35
N PHE A 198 9.29 -1.00 3.84
CA PHE A 198 9.22 -2.04 4.88
C PHE A 198 9.56 -3.46 4.37
N TYR A 199 9.72 -3.62 3.05
CA TYR A 199 10.08 -4.88 2.42
C TYR A 199 11.52 -4.90 1.88
N LEU A 200 12.24 -3.78 1.98
CA LEU A 200 13.68 -3.76 1.76
C LEU A 200 14.35 -4.48 2.93
N VAL A 201 14.85 -5.70 2.69
CA VAL A 201 15.57 -6.50 3.67
C VAL A 201 16.91 -6.97 3.10
N ASP A 202 17.92 -7.12 3.96
CA ASP A 202 19.22 -7.69 3.63
C ASP A 202 19.11 -9.22 3.47
N ASP A 203 20.23 -9.85 3.11
CA ASP A 203 20.31 -11.32 2.95
C ASP A 203 20.01 -12.09 4.27
N ASP A 204 20.05 -11.40 5.41
CA ASP A 204 19.73 -11.93 6.75
C ASP A 204 18.27 -11.61 7.19
N GLU A 205 17.41 -11.13 6.27
CA GLU A 205 16.04 -10.67 6.51
C GLU A 205 15.90 -9.47 7.47
N LYS A 206 16.97 -8.70 7.72
CA LYS A 206 16.90 -7.45 8.49
C LYS A 206 16.55 -6.28 7.58
N PRO A 207 15.90 -5.22 8.08
CA PRO A 207 15.57 -4.06 7.25
C PRO A 207 16.82 -3.45 6.56
N PHE A 208 16.82 -3.42 5.24
CA PHE A 208 17.87 -2.85 4.37
C PHE A 208 17.69 -1.33 4.27
N PHE A 209 17.60 -0.66 5.40
CA PHE A 209 17.66 0.79 5.46
C PHE A 209 18.41 1.19 6.72
N ASP A 210 19.60 1.77 6.52
CA ASP A 210 20.30 2.48 7.57
C ASP A 210 19.86 3.95 7.58
N HIS A 211 20.28 4.68 8.62
CA HIS A 211 20.01 6.12 8.72
C HIS A 211 20.52 6.91 7.51
N GLU A 212 21.56 6.41 6.83
CA GLU A 212 22.16 7.06 5.68
C GLU A 212 21.31 6.90 4.42
N LEU A 213 20.78 5.71 4.13
CA LEU A 213 19.86 5.44 3.04
C LEU A 213 18.55 6.22 3.22
N ILE A 214 17.98 6.24 4.43
CA ILE A 214 16.79 7.04 4.75
C ILE A 214 17.07 8.53 4.49
N ARG A 215 18.24 9.03 4.93
CA ARG A 215 18.64 10.42 4.69
C ARG A 215 18.79 10.70 3.21
N ASN A 216 19.40 9.79 2.45
CA ASN A 216 19.61 9.95 1.01
C ASN A 216 18.28 9.93 0.23
N ILE A 217 17.34 9.05 0.60
CA ILE A 217 15.98 9.05 0.05
C ILE A 217 15.29 10.39 0.35
N LYS A 218 15.38 10.91 1.59
CA LYS A 218 14.83 12.23 1.94
C LYS A 218 15.46 13.35 1.12
N LEU A 219 16.78 13.38 1.00
CA LEU A 219 17.50 14.40 0.25
C LEU A 219 17.13 14.37 -1.23
N PHE A 220 17.02 13.18 -1.82
CA PHE A 220 16.60 13.01 -3.20
C PHE A 220 15.18 13.53 -3.43
N CYS A 221 14.24 13.19 -2.53
CA CYS A 221 12.85 13.68 -2.63
C CYS A 221 12.78 15.21 -2.46
N ALA A 222 13.53 15.77 -1.50
CA ALA A 222 13.59 17.20 -1.26
C ALA A 222 14.25 17.97 -2.43
N TYR A 223 15.20 17.35 -3.14
CA TYR A 223 15.86 17.93 -4.30
C TYR A 223 14.89 18.04 -5.49
N ASP A 224 14.14 16.96 -5.77
CA ASP A 224 13.09 16.91 -6.80
C ASP A 224 11.96 17.94 -6.53
N GLU A 225 11.66 18.17 -5.25
CA GLU A 225 10.66 19.11 -4.74
C GLU A 225 11.11 20.57 -4.68
N SER A 226 12.41 20.86 -4.68
CA SER A 226 12.94 22.25 -4.72
C SER A 226 12.56 23.03 -6.00
N SER A 227 12.03 22.31 -6.98
CA SER A 227 11.36 22.81 -8.20
C SER A 227 10.00 23.47 -7.96
N LEU A 228 9.36 23.22 -6.81
CA LEU A 228 7.96 23.57 -6.53
C LEU A 228 7.86 24.88 -5.73
N LYS A 229 7.18 25.88 -6.32
CA LYS A 229 7.21 27.30 -5.89
C LYS A 229 6.26 27.71 -4.76
N ASP A 230 5.41 26.85 -4.22
CA ASP A 230 4.33 27.25 -3.29
C ASP A 230 4.30 26.40 -2.01
N ILE A 231 5.22 26.67 -1.07
CA ILE A 231 5.25 26.01 0.27
C ILE A 231 4.25 26.65 1.25
N ASP A 232 3.90 27.94 1.07
CA ASP A 232 3.14 28.72 2.06
C ASP A 232 1.63 28.36 2.18
N ASP A 233 1.08 27.50 1.31
CA ASP A 233 -0.33 27.06 1.35
C ASP A 233 -0.48 25.54 1.16
N ASP A 234 0.43 24.75 1.76
CA ASP A 234 0.31 23.28 1.79
C ASP A 234 -0.91 22.85 2.64
N PRO A 235 -1.96 22.27 2.02
CA PRO A 235 -3.15 21.81 2.73
C PRO A 235 -2.84 20.65 3.68
N LEU A 236 -1.76 19.89 3.48
CA LEU A 236 -1.40 18.70 4.24
C LEU A 236 -0.85 19.04 5.63
N LEU A 237 -0.33 20.25 5.84
CA LEU A 237 0.05 20.74 7.17
C LEU A 237 -1.11 20.71 8.19
N ARG A 238 -2.36 20.74 7.71
CA ARG A 238 -3.56 20.64 8.55
C ARG A 238 -3.88 19.22 9.02
N ILE A 239 -3.38 18.19 8.35
CA ILE A 239 -3.68 16.79 8.65
C ILE A 239 -3.23 16.43 10.07
N ARG A 240 -2.04 16.85 10.49
CA ARG A 240 -1.55 16.62 11.86
C ARG A 240 -2.45 17.26 12.91
N THR A 241 -3.00 18.44 12.63
CA THR A 241 -3.96 19.11 13.52
C THR A 241 -5.29 18.35 13.59
N PHE A 242 -5.74 17.79 12.46
CA PHE A 242 -6.94 16.95 12.43
C PHE A 242 -6.74 15.65 13.19
N LEU A 243 -5.62 14.96 12.99
CA LEU A 243 -5.26 13.74 13.72
C LEU A 243 -5.22 14.00 15.23
N ASP A 244 -4.54 15.05 15.67
CA ASP A 244 -4.45 15.41 17.10
C ASP A 244 -5.82 15.63 17.73
N LYS A 245 -6.71 16.29 17.00
CA LYS A 245 -8.10 16.46 17.42
C LYS A 245 -8.90 15.15 17.42
N ASP A 246 -8.66 14.23 16.47
CA ASP A 246 -9.34 12.92 16.45
C ASP A 246 -8.90 12.07 17.64
N PHE A 247 -7.60 12.03 17.94
CA PHE A 247 -7.05 11.31 19.09
C PHE A 247 -7.50 11.91 20.43
N GLN A 248 -7.56 13.23 20.54
CA GLN A 248 -8.11 13.90 21.72
C GLN A 248 -9.59 13.53 21.96
N ARG A 249 -10.40 13.52 20.90
CA ARG A 249 -11.82 13.11 20.98
C ARG A 249 -11.97 11.60 21.22
N ALA A 250 -11.06 10.78 20.69
CA ALA A 250 -10.99 9.35 20.99
C ALA A 250 -10.70 9.10 22.47
N ALA A 251 -9.76 9.85 23.06
CA ALA A 251 -9.45 9.77 24.48
C ALA A 251 -10.67 10.12 25.35
N ILE A 252 -11.39 11.20 25.01
CA ILE A 252 -12.67 11.55 25.68
C ILE A 252 -13.64 10.38 25.59
N TYR A 253 -13.84 9.82 24.40
CA TYR A 253 -14.78 8.71 24.20
C TYR A 253 -14.42 7.50 25.07
N ILE A 254 -13.14 7.11 25.11
CA ILE A 254 -12.69 5.96 25.89
C ILE A 254 -12.88 6.21 27.39
N LEU A 255 -12.58 7.42 27.88
CA LEU A 255 -12.81 7.81 29.26
C LEU A 255 -14.30 7.75 29.62
N GLU A 256 -15.17 8.38 28.82
CA GLU A 256 -16.62 8.40 29.07
C GLU A 256 -17.21 6.98 29.10
N LYS A 257 -16.78 6.11 28.18
CA LYS A 257 -17.27 4.73 28.10
C LYS A 257 -16.65 3.79 29.13
N SER A 258 -15.49 4.12 29.66
CA SER A 258 -14.79 3.33 30.69
C SER A 258 -14.97 3.89 32.10
N GLN A 259 -15.71 5.00 32.27
CA GLN A 259 -15.83 5.72 33.53
C GLN A 259 -16.24 4.82 34.69
N LYS A 260 -17.22 3.93 34.49
CA LYS A 260 -17.66 3.00 35.54
C LYS A 260 -16.52 2.09 36.01
N ALA A 261 -15.78 1.48 35.08
CA ALA A 261 -14.66 0.59 35.40
C ALA A 261 -13.52 1.34 36.09
N ILE A 262 -13.27 2.59 35.66
CA ILE A 262 -12.30 3.49 36.30
C ILE A 262 -12.73 3.83 37.74
N ASP A 263 -13.99 4.21 37.94
CA ASP A 263 -14.54 4.56 39.25
C ASP A 263 -14.47 3.38 40.21
N ASP A 264 -14.85 2.18 39.76
CA ASP A 264 -14.77 0.96 40.56
C ASP A 264 -13.32 0.66 40.95
N TYR A 265 -12.37 0.81 40.02
CA TYR A 265 -10.93 0.66 40.28
C TYR A 265 -10.39 1.62 41.35
N PHE A 266 -10.79 2.91 41.29
CA PHE A 266 -10.38 3.90 42.29
C PHE A 266 -11.09 3.71 43.63
N PHE A 267 -12.39 3.37 43.63
CA PHE A 267 -13.20 3.18 44.83
C PHE A 267 -12.68 2.02 45.69
N GLN A 268 -12.28 0.92 45.06
CA GLN A 268 -11.68 -0.23 45.74
C GLN A 268 -10.24 0.02 46.22
N LYS A 269 -9.67 1.20 45.94
CA LYS A 269 -8.31 1.61 46.30
C LYS A 269 -7.20 0.74 45.71
N TYR A 270 -7.45 0.03 44.62
CA TYR A 270 -6.44 -0.82 43.98
C TYR A 270 -5.26 -0.01 43.44
N HIS A 271 -5.49 1.24 43.03
CA HIS A 271 -4.45 2.18 42.61
C HIS A 271 -3.35 2.43 43.66
N MET A 272 -3.60 2.16 44.95
CA MET A 272 -2.62 2.36 46.03
C MET A 272 -1.61 1.21 46.16
N ASP A 273 -1.80 0.11 45.44
CA ASP A 273 -0.88 -1.04 45.48
C ASP A 273 0.36 -0.78 44.61
N SER A 274 1.27 0.06 45.12
CA SER A 274 2.48 0.50 44.43
C SER A 274 3.49 -0.60 44.14
N ASN A 275 3.35 -1.78 44.76
CA ASN A 275 4.27 -2.90 44.56
C ASN A 275 3.87 -3.77 43.36
N SER A 276 2.69 -3.54 42.78
CA SER A 276 2.16 -4.32 41.67
C SER A 276 2.44 -3.62 40.33
N GLU A 277 3.30 -4.21 39.51
CA GLU A 277 3.67 -3.70 38.17
C GLU A 277 2.44 -3.39 37.30
N ILE A 278 1.50 -4.35 37.19
CA ILE A 278 0.26 -4.17 36.42
C ILE A 278 -0.58 -2.99 36.91
N ILE A 279 -0.57 -2.69 38.21
CA ILE A 279 -1.30 -1.56 38.80
C ILE A 279 -0.61 -0.24 38.44
N SER A 280 0.73 -0.21 38.46
CA SER A 280 1.50 0.95 38.00
C SER A 280 1.18 1.26 36.54
N LEU A 281 1.23 0.26 35.66
CA LEU A 281 0.93 0.43 34.24
C LEU A 281 -0.52 0.87 33.98
N ILE A 282 -1.49 0.32 34.73
CA ILE A 282 -2.89 0.79 34.67
C ILE A 282 -3.00 2.25 35.07
N ASN A 283 -2.33 2.66 36.15
CA ASN A 283 -2.32 4.07 36.58
C ASN A 283 -1.71 4.96 35.49
N GLU A 284 -0.59 4.57 34.90
CA GLU A 284 0.08 5.30 33.80
C GLU A 284 -0.83 5.42 32.57
N ALA A 285 -1.50 4.33 32.17
CA ALA A 285 -2.47 4.34 31.08
C ALA A 285 -3.64 5.29 31.37
N ILE A 286 -4.19 5.28 32.59
CA ILE A 286 -5.26 6.19 33.01
C ILE A 286 -4.78 7.65 32.94
N PHE A 287 -3.59 7.97 33.47
CA PHE A 287 -3.06 9.33 33.43
C PHE A 287 -2.81 9.80 31.99
N ALA A 288 -2.19 8.95 31.16
CA ALA A 288 -1.92 9.25 29.76
C ALA A 288 -3.21 9.57 28.99
N ILE A 289 -4.28 8.79 29.19
CA ILE A 289 -5.54 9.05 28.48
C ILE A 289 -6.28 10.29 28.98
N TYR A 290 -6.20 10.63 30.28
CA TYR A 290 -6.71 11.92 30.80
C TYR A 290 -5.93 13.11 30.21
N LEU A 291 -4.61 12.97 30.04
CA LEU A 291 -3.79 14.01 29.42
C LEU A 291 -4.07 14.13 27.92
N ALA A 292 -4.27 13.02 27.20
CA ALA A 292 -4.67 13.01 25.80
C ALA A 292 -6.05 13.66 25.59
N ALA A 293 -6.99 13.47 26.52
CA ALA A 293 -8.33 14.06 26.46
C ALA A 293 -8.36 15.58 26.76
N ASN A 294 -7.28 16.14 27.33
CA ASN A 294 -7.27 17.53 27.76
C ASN A 294 -7.09 18.48 26.55
N PRO A 295 -8.07 19.38 26.26
CA PRO A 295 -7.97 20.29 25.11
C PRO A 295 -6.78 21.27 25.19
N LYS A 296 -6.18 21.49 26.37
CA LYS A 296 -4.96 22.30 26.50
C LYS A 296 -3.72 21.62 25.91
N ASN A 297 -3.77 20.30 25.76
CA ASN A 297 -2.71 19.50 25.17
C ASN A 297 -2.87 19.33 23.66
N LEU A 298 -3.84 20.00 23.03
CA LEU A 298 -3.91 20.04 21.57
C LEU A 298 -2.65 20.71 21.01
N ILE A 299 -2.19 20.29 19.84
CA ILE A 299 -1.02 20.82 19.14
C ILE A 299 -1.11 22.34 18.90
N THR A 300 -2.32 22.87 18.79
CA THR A 300 -2.58 24.31 18.66
C THR A 300 -2.45 25.10 19.96
N SER A 301 -2.32 24.42 21.09
CA SER A 301 -2.40 24.99 22.44
C SER A 301 -1.24 24.60 23.37
N SER A 302 -0.47 23.58 23.01
CA SER A 302 0.68 23.08 23.77
C SER A 302 1.99 23.33 23.04
N PHE A 303 3.02 23.72 23.80
CA PHE A 303 4.42 23.73 23.35
C PHE A 303 5.20 22.47 23.78
N PHE A 304 4.54 21.59 24.55
CA PHE A 304 5.10 20.34 25.05
C PHE A 304 4.46 19.16 24.32
N LYS A 305 4.39 18.02 25.00
CA LYS A 305 3.71 16.81 24.51
C LYS A 305 2.25 17.12 24.14
N ASN A 306 1.85 16.71 22.95
CA ASN A 306 0.51 16.94 22.39
C ASN A 306 -0.44 15.75 22.62
N SER A 307 -1.69 15.85 22.16
CA SER A 307 -2.74 14.87 22.47
C SER A 307 -2.49 13.55 21.75
N ILE A 308 -1.95 13.56 20.52
CA ILE A 308 -1.48 12.34 19.83
C ILE A 308 -0.42 11.64 20.67
N GLU A 309 0.61 12.36 21.10
CA GLU A 309 1.74 11.75 21.80
C GLU A 309 1.32 11.17 23.16
N TYR A 310 0.41 11.81 23.89
CA TYR A 310 -0.19 11.22 25.11
C TYR A 310 -1.11 10.03 24.80
N PHE A 311 -1.79 10.03 23.66
CA PHE A 311 -2.59 8.89 23.24
C PHE A 311 -1.69 7.69 22.91
N ASN A 312 -0.54 7.92 22.26
CA ASN A 312 0.44 6.89 21.95
C ASN A 312 1.06 6.32 23.24
N ASP A 313 1.32 7.15 24.26
CA ASP A 313 1.68 6.67 25.60
C ASP A 313 0.61 5.74 26.17
N PHE A 314 -0.67 6.13 26.11
CA PHE A 314 -1.77 5.29 26.56
C PHE A 314 -1.80 3.93 25.83
N GLN A 315 -1.60 3.91 24.51
CA GLN A 315 -1.56 2.67 23.74
C GLN A 315 -0.35 1.80 24.14
N ASN A 316 0.82 2.39 24.34
CA ASN A 316 2.01 1.68 24.79
C ASN A 316 1.81 1.08 26.18
N PHE A 317 1.32 1.87 27.15
CA PHE A 317 1.00 1.35 28.48
C PHE A 317 -0.07 0.26 28.44
N LEU A 318 -1.11 0.40 27.60
CA LEU A 318 -2.11 -0.65 27.42
C LEU A 318 -1.49 -1.95 26.90
N ARG A 319 -0.55 -1.85 25.96
CA ARG A 319 0.18 -2.99 25.43
C ARG A 319 1.06 -3.64 26.50
N ASP A 320 1.76 -2.85 27.29
CA ASP A 320 2.58 -3.34 28.40
C ASP A 320 1.74 -4.04 29.48
N ILE A 321 0.54 -3.51 29.79
CA ILE A 321 -0.42 -4.17 30.68
C ILE A 321 -0.77 -5.55 30.14
N LEU A 322 -1.10 -5.65 28.85
CA LEU A 322 -1.50 -6.90 28.21
C LEU A 322 -0.34 -7.89 28.10
N ALA A 323 0.90 -7.41 27.99
CA ALA A 323 2.10 -8.24 27.98
C ALA A 323 2.55 -8.67 29.39
N SER A 324 2.13 -7.96 30.44
CA SER A 324 2.59 -8.21 31.82
C SER A 324 2.24 -9.61 32.33
N ASP A 325 3.16 -10.18 33.12
CA ASP A 325 2.95 -11.47 33.80
C ASP A 325 1.69 -11.48 34.67
N GLY A 326 1.37 -10.33 35.27
CA GLY A 326 0.16 -10.15 36.09
C GLY A 326 -1.11 -10.40 35.28
N TYR A 327 -1.23 -9.77 34.12
CA TYR A 327 -2.38 -9.95 33.24
C TYR A 327 -2.45 -11.37 32.69
N GLN A 328 -1.31 -11.91 32.23
CA GLN A 328 -1.22 -13.26 31.67
C GLN A 328 -1.62 -14.34 32.70
N LYS A 329 -1.29 -14.16 33.98
CA LYS A 329 -1.77 -15.03 35.07
C LYS A 329 -3.28 -14.90 35.25
N ILE A 330 -3.80 -13.67 35.31
CA ILE A 330 -5.24 -13.42 35.52
C ILE A 330 -6.10 -14.06 34.42
N ILE A 331 -5.66 -14.03 33.16
CA ILE A 331 -6.42 -14.67 32.06
C ILE A 331 -6.28 -16.20 32.04
N ALA A 332 -5.17 -16.75 32.54
CA ALA A 332 -4.88 -18.18 32.48
C ALA A 332 -5.57 -18.97 33.60
N TYR A 333 -5.80 -18.33 34.75
CA TYR A 333 -6.42 -18.96 35.91
C TYR A 333 -7.73 -18.23 36.26
N ASP A 334 -8.79 -19.00 36.46
CA ASP A 334 -10.08 -18.47 36.91
C ASP A 334 -9.97 -18.07 38.38
N PHE A 335 -9.56 -16.82 38.64
CA PHE A 335 -9.48 -16.28 39.98
C PHE A 335 -10.85 -15.71 40.38
N GLU A 336 -11.48 -16.27 41.41
CA GLU A 336 -12.62 -15.63 42.11
C GLU A 336 -12.16 -14.42 42.98
N ASP A 337 -11.13 -13.70 42.53
CA ASP A 337 -10.60 -12.52 43.19
C ASP A 337 -11.21 -11.25 42.58
N LYS A 338 -11.93 -10.48 43.41
CA LYS A 338 -12.52 -9.19 43.03
C LYS A 338 -11.52 -8.20 42.45
N LYS A 339 -10.24 -8.29 42.85
CA LYS A 339 -9.18 -7.44 42.29
C LYS A 339 -8.88 -7.83 40.84
N ALA A 340 -8.78 -9.12 40.57
CA ALA A 340 -8.55 -9.65 39.23
C ALA A 340 -9.73 -9.32 38.29
N GLU A 341 -10.97 -9.47 38.76
CA GLU A 341 -12.17 -9.08 38.01
C GLU A 341 -12.17 -7.59 37.62
N CYS A 342 -11.84 -6.70 38.58
CA CYS A 342 -11.78 -5.27 38.34
C CYS A 342 -10.67 -4.88 37.36
N ILE A 343 -9.49 -5.52 37.46
CA ILE A 343 -8.39 -5.35 36.50
C ILE A 343 -8.82 -5.79 35.09
N LEU A 344 -9.51 -6.93 34.97
CA LEU A 344 -10.03 -7.38 33.67
C LEU A 344 -11.06 -6.39 33.11
N GLU A 345 -12.00 -5.93 33.94
CA GLU A 345 -13.06 -4.99 33.51
C GLU A 345 -12.46 -3.70 32.94
N ILE A 346 -11.49 -3.08 33.62
CA ILE A 346 -10.88 -1.83 33.13
C ILE A 346 -10.05 -2.05 31.86
N VAL A 347 -9.20 -3.09 31.82
CA VAL A 347 -8.33 -3.36 30.66
C VAL A 347 -9.15 -3.75 29.43
N HIS A 348 -10.15 -4.61 29.58
CA HIS A 348 -11.04 -5.00 28.48
C HIS A 348 -11.92 -3.83 28.05
N SER A 349 -12.35 -2.96 28.96
CA SER A 349 -13.06 -1.72 28.62
C SER A 349 -12.20 -0.78 27.76
N PHE A 350 -10.93 -0.59 28.11
CA PHE A 350 -9.99 0.19 27.28
C PHE A 350 -9.80 -0.42 25.90
N CYS A 351 -9.55 -1.73 25.81
CA CYS A 351 -9.43 -2.42 24.51
C CYS A 351 -10.70 -2.27 23.68
N LYS A 352 -11.88 -2.49 24.28
CA LYS A 352 -13.17 -2.37 23.59
C LYS A 352 -13.40 -0.99 23.02
N ASN A 353 -13.20 0.03 23.84
CA ASN A 353 -13.49 1.40 23.44
C ASN A 353 -12.43 1.98 22.49
N LEU A 354 -11.21 1.43 22.48
CA LEU A 354 -10.20 1.72 21.46
C LEU A 354 -10.68 1.31 20.06
N PHE A 355 -11.31 0.14 19.92
CA PHE A 355 -11.79 -0.37 18.64
C PHE A 355 -13.18 0.18 18.23
N LEU A 356 -14.03 0.54 19.20
CA LEU A 356 -15.42 0.98 18.95
C LEU A 356 -15.64 2.50 18.98
N ARG A 357 -14.56 3.29 19.10
CA ARG A 357 -14.62 4.76 19.08
C ARG A 357 -15.28 5.28 17.80
N ASN A 358 -15.99 6.40 17.91
CA ASN A 358 -16.52 7.10 16.74
C ASN A 358 -15.43 7.96 16.07
N SER A 359 -15.45 8.03 14.74
CA SER A 359 -14.64 9.03 14.02
C SER A 359 -15.16 10.42 14.34
N SER A 360 -14.31 11.23 14.96
CA SER A 360 -14.79 12.42 15.64
C SER A 360 -14.54 13.71 14.86
N ILE A 361 -13.76 13.67 13.78
CA ILE A 361 -13.40 14.82 12.92
C ILE A 361 -14.09 14.79 11.53
N LYS A 362 -15.19 14.05 11.41
CA LYS A 362 -15.88 13.79 10.14
C LYS A 362 -16.24 15.07 9.37
N GLN A 363 -16.79 16.07 10.06
CA GLN A 363 -17.25 17.30 9.41
C GLN A 363 -16.08 18.16 8.92
N GLU A 364 -15.03 18.26 9.72
CA GLU A 364 -13.78 18.92 9.35
C GLU A 364 -13.15 18.25 8.12
N MET A 365 -13.13 16.92 8.09
CA MET A 365 -12.64 16.15 6.95
C MET A 365 -13.48 16.30 5.69
N ILE A 366 -14.81 16.31 5.80
CA ILE A 366 -15.70 16.60 4.67
C ILE A 366 -15.39 17.99 4.09
N GLY A 367 -15.25 19.00 4.95
CA GLY A 367 -14.87 20.35 4.53
C GLY A 367 -13.51 20.40 3.84
N PHE A 368 -12.54 19.63 4.34
CA PHE A 368 -11.22 19.52 3.74
C PHE A 368 -11.23 18.81 2.38
N ILE A 369 -11.98 17.71 2.24
CA ILE A 369 -12.17 17.01 0.97
C ILE A 369 -12.76 17.95 -0.09
N HIS A 370 -13.80 18.71 0.26
CA HIS A 370 -14.39 19.70 -0.65
C HIS A 370 -13.41 20.81 -1.05
N LEU A 371 -12.57 21.26 -0.11
CA LEU A 371 -11.51 22.23 -0.39
C LEU A 371 -10.52 21.70 -1.42
N LEU A 372 -10.05 20.45 -1.25
CA LEU A 372 -9.13 19.80 -2.18
C LEU A 372 -9.75 19.62 -3.56
N ILE A 373 -11.00 19.12 -3.62
CA ILE A 373 -11.73 18.94 -4.88
C ILE A 373 -11.82 20.27 -5.64
N ARG A 374 -12.20 21.36 -4.95
CA ARG A 374 -12.34 22.70 -5.54
C ARG A 374 -11.01 23.24 -6.05
N LYS A 375 -9.97 23.26 -5.20
CA LYS A 375 -8.62 23.73 -5.58
C LYS A 375 -8.05 22.92 -6.76
N GLY A 376 -8.26 21.60 -6.74
CA GLY A 376 -7.89 20.72 -7.84
C GLY A 376 -8.64 21.01 -9.14
N ALA A 377 -9.95 21.28 -9.05
CA ALA A 377 -10.78 21.57 -10.22
C ALA A 377 -10.38 22.87 -10.91
N GLU A 378 -9.89 23.85 -10.16
CA GLU A 378 -9.35 25.11 -10.68
C GLU A 378 -8.02 24.90 -11.44
N LYS A 379 -7.20 23.93 -11.02
CA LYS A 379 -5.93 23.59 -11.67
C LYS A 379 -6.07 22.64 -12.87
N ARG A 380 -7.21 21.95 -13.02
CA ARG A 380 -7.42 20.98 -14.12
C ARG A 380 -7.54 21.66 -15.48
N LYS A 381 -6.85 21.09 -16.48
CA LYS A 381 -6.91 21.53 -17.89
C LYS A 381 -8.25 21.18 -18.56
N PHE A 382 -8.88 20.08 -18.15
CA PHE A 382 -10.14 19.58 -18.70
C PHE A 382 -11.32 19.83 -17.75
N LYS A 383 -12.46 20.27 -18.29
CA LYS A 383 -13.70 20.47 -17.52
C LYS A 383 -14.75 19.44 -17.93
N TYR A 384 -15.22 18.68 -16.96
CA TYR A 384 -16.26 17.69 -17.15
C TYR A 384 -17.64 18.32 -17.41
N PRO A 385 -18.53 17.63 -18.17
CA PRO A 385 -19.88 18.09 -18.41
C PRO A 385 -20.74 18.04 -17.13
N LYS A 386 -21.56 19.07 -16.89
CA LYS A 386 -22.38 19.25 -15.67
C LYS A 386 -23.48 18.19 -15.43
N LYS A 387 -23.59 17.13 -16.23
CA LYS A 387 -24.68 16.13 -16.19
C LYS A 387 -24.19 14.70 -15.85
N ALA A 388 -23.14 14.57 -15.05
CA ALA A 388 -22.70 13.26 -14.55
C ALA A 388 -23.61 12.79 -13.39
N SER A 389 -23.81 11.48 -13.28
CA SER A 389 -24.40 10.87 -12.07
C SER A 389 -23.45 11.10 -10.88
N PHE A 390 -23.98 11.12 -9.65
CA PHE A 390 -23.18 11.29 -8.43
C PHE A 390 -21.96 10.35 -8.41
N LEU A 391 -22.16 9.07 -8.70
CA LEU A 391 -21.08 8.08 -8.75
C LEU A 391 -19.98 8.42 -9.76
N ASN A 392 -20.34 8.94 -10.94
CA ASN A 392 -19.36 9.41 -11.92
C ASN A 392 -18.63 10.67 -11.44
N THR A 393 -19.30 11.57 -10.70
CA THR A 393 -18.63 12.74 -10.10
C THR A 393 -17.55 12.34 -9.08
N ILE A 394 -17.62 11.14 -8.49
CA ILE A 394 -16.58 10.67 -7.55
C ILE A 394 -15.25 10.48 -8.27
N LEU A 395 -15.24 9.91 -9.48
CA LEU A 395 -14.03 9.75 -10.28
C LEU A 395 -13.47 11.12 -10.69
N GLU A 396 -14.33 12.06 -11.06
CA GLU A 396 -13.92 13.44 -11.35
C GLU A 396 -13.35 14.14 -10.10
N ASN A 397 -13.88 13.84 -8.91
CA ASN A 397 -13.38 14.38 -7.64
C ASN A 397 -11.99 13.84 -7.31
N ASP A 398 -11.76 12.55 -7.53
CA ASP A 398 -10.45 11.90 -7.29
C ASP A 398 -9.35 12.50 -8.17
N GLU A 399 -9.61 12.66 -9.47
CA GLU A 399 -8.66 13.33 -10.38
C GLU A 399 -8.33 14.75 -9.92
N SER A 400 -9.36 15.48 -9.45
CA SER A 400 -9.20 16.81 -8.86
C SER A 400 -8.24 16.76 -7.67
N MET A 401 -8.45 15.81 -6.75
CA MET A 401 -7.63 15.64 -5.56
C MET A 401 -6.19 15.23 -5.89
N GLN A 402 -5.99 14.32 -6.84
CA GLN A 402 -4.65 13.92 -7.28
C GLN A 402 -3.86 15.07 -7.87
N VAL A 403 -4.48 15.91 -8.70
CA VAL A 403 -3.82 17.08 -9.31
C VAL A 403 -3.33 18.06 -8.24
N ILE A 404 -4.14 18.33 -7.21
CA ILE A 404 -3.74 19.26 -6.15
C ILE A 404 -2.68 18.63 -5.25
N LEU A 405 -2.82 17.35 -4.87
CA LEU A 405 -1.88 16.66 -3.98
C LEU A 405 -0.52 16.40 -4.62
N ALA A 406 -0.46 16.14 -5.93
CA ALA A 406 0.79 16.01 -6.67
C ALA A 406 1.63 17.30 -6.70
N SER A 407 1.05 18.45 -6.30
CA SER A 407 1.75 19.73 -6.23
C SER A 407 2.48 19.97 -4.91
N TYR A 408 2.33 19.09 -3.90
CA TYR A 408 2.85 19.34 -2.55
C TYR A 408 3.93 18.35 -2.12
N PRO A 409 4.99 18.83 -1.42
CA PRO A 409 6.14 18.03 -1.01
C PRO A 409 5.85 17.07 0.16
N SER A 410 4.81 17.35 0.94
CA SER A 410 4.40 16.53 2.10
C SER A 410 3.68 15.25 1.63
N GLY A 411 4.37 14.38 0.89
CA GLY A 411 3.78 13.18 0.31
C GLY A 411 3.79 11.95 1.24
N PRO A 412 3.16 10.84 0.79
CA PRO A 412 3.14 9.56 1.51
C PRO A 412 4.52 9.06 1.95
N LEU A 413 5.53 9.28 1.13
CA LEU A 413 6.91 8.88 1.41
C LEU A 413 7.49 9.62 2.61
N MET A 414 7.28 10.94 2.73
CA MET A 414 7.76 11.70 3.89
C MET A 414 7.13 11.19 5.19
N LYS A 415 5.85 10.81 5.14
CA LYS A 415 5.14 10.22 6.28
C LYS A 415 5.71 8.87 6.70
N ILE A 416 6.00 7.98 5.73
CA ILE A 416 6.66 6.70 6.03
C ILE A 416 8.04 6.92 6.65
N LEU A 417 8.82 7.86 6.10
CA LEU A 417 10.16 8.12 6.60
C LEU A 417 10.14 8.75 8.00
N ASP A 418 9.09 9.48 8.36
CA ASP A 418 8.88 9.99 9.71
C ASP A 418 8.51 8.86 10.69
N VAL A 419 7.65 7.93 10.29
CA VAL A 419 7.35 6.72 11.08
C VAL A 419 8.63 5.90 11.34
N ILE A 420 9.43 5.64 10.30
CA ILE A 420 10.67 4.87 10.43
C ILE A 420 11.69 5.58 11.35
N ARG A 421 11.76 6.92 11.31
CA ARG A 421 12.74 7.69 12.10
C ARG A 421 12.32 7.92 13.55
N LEU A 422 11.04 8.16 13.80
CA LEU A 422 10.55 8.59 15.12
C LEU A 422 10.40 7.46 16.12
N GLU A 423 10.21 6.22 15.66
CA GLU A 423 9.77 5.15 16.55
C GLU A 423 10.80 4.03 16.78
N GLU A 424 11.99 4.10 16.16
CA GLU A 424 12.97 2.98 16.15
C GLU A 424 12.30 1.61 15.84
N MET A 425 11.16 1.63 15.15
CA MET A 425 10.32 0.44 15.02
C MET A 425 10.94 -0.52 14.02
N SER A 426 11.37 -1.67 14.53
CA SER A 426 11.82 -2.82 13.76
C SER A 426 10.67 -3.63 13.14
N TYR A 427 9.43 -3.12 13.22
CA TYR A 427 8.23 -3.83 12.78
C TYR A 427 7.14 -2.88 12.28
N PHE A 428 6.28 -3.40 11.40
CA PHE A 428 5.09 -2.70 10.92
C PHE A 428 3.90 -2.99 11.83
N ASP A 429 3.36 -1.95 12.47
CA ASP A 429 2.15 -2.02 13.30
C ASP A 429 1.22 -0.84 13.01
N PRO A 430 0.11 -1.07 12.28
CA PRO A 430 -0.82 0.01 11.96
C PRO A 430 -1.39 0.72 13.20
N LEU A 431 -1.62 0.02 14.31
CA LEU A 431 -2.32 0.59 15.45
C LEU A 431 -1.48 1.64 16.19
N LEU A 432 -0.17 1.45 16.23
CA LEU A 432 0.78 2.43 16.80
C LEU A 432 1.18 3.50 15.79
N GLN A 433 1.10 3.21 14.48
CA GLN A 433 1.39 4.15 13.40
C GLN A 433 0.21 5.08 13.08
N ASP A 434 -0.40 5.63 14.13
CA ASP A 434 -1.53 6.57 14.09
C ASP A 434 -2.77 6.10 13.27
N ASN A 435 -2.87 4.81 12.95
CA ASN A 435 -3.95 4.25 12.12
C ASN A 435 -5.01 3.53 12.97
N ALA A 436 -5.46 4.17 14.05
CA ALA A 436 -6.38 3.58 15.01
C ALA A 436 -7.76 3.24 14.39
N PRO A 437 -8.39 2.10 14.76
CA PRO A 437 -9.70 1.70 14.27
C PRO A 437 -10.78 2.72 14.64
N SER A 438 -11.84 2.79 13.84
CA SER A 438 -12.98 3.66 14.13
C SER A 438 -14.28 3.12 13.59
N LYS A 439 -15.37 3.36 14.30
CA LYS A 439 -16.73 3.09 13.83
C LYS A 439 -17.04 4.01 12.65
N ILE A 440 -17.48 3.41 11.55
CA ILE A 440 -17.90 4.14 10.36
C ILE A 440 -19.41 4.32 10.37
N TYR A 441 -20.20 3.25 10.36
CA TYR A 441 -21.67 3.26 10.41
C TYR A 441 -22.20 2.05 11.18
N GLU A 442 -23.50 2.07 11.47
CA GLU A 442 -24.22 0.98 12.11
C GLU A 442 -25.27 0.38 11.17
N ILE A 443 -25.53 -0.92 11.33
CA ILE A 443 -26.61 -1.63 10.65
C ILE A 443 -27.54 -2.21 11.72
N ASP A 444 -28.75 -1.69 11.81
CA ASP A 444 -29.82 -2.32 12.58
C ASP A 444 -30.40 -3.49 11.80
N HIS A 445 -30.51 -4.66 12.41
CA HIS A 445 -31.20 -5.81 11.84
C HIS A 445 -31.69 -6.77 12.93
N ASN A 446 -32.90 -7.33 12.81
CA ASN A 446 -33.46 -8.35 13.73
C ASN A 446 -33.28 -8.07 15.25
N LYS A 447 -33.41 -6.81 15.69
CA LYS A 447 -33.16 -6.34 17.08
C LYS A 447 -31.70 -6.42 17.54
N ASN A 448 -30.78 -6.73 16.64
CA ASN A 448 -29.35 -6.54 16.80
C ASN A 448 -28.92 -5.24 16.12
N GLN A 449 -27.85 -4.65 16.61
CA GLN A 449 -27.21 -3.46 16.05
C GLN A 449 -25.77 -3.85 15.79
N LEU A 450 -25.41 -3.94 14.51
CA LEU A 450 -24.09 -4.30 14.03
C LEU A 450 -23.26 -3.03 13.85
N ASP A 451 -22.15 -2.95 14.59
CA ASP A 451 -21.15 -1.91 14.42
C ASP A 451 -20.23 -2.26 13.24
N VAL A 452 -20.22 -1.44 12.20
CA VAL A 452 -19.24 -1.56 11.11
C VAL A 452 -18.08 -0.62 11.41
N ILE A 453 -16.88 -1.19 11.51
CA ILE A 453 -15.66 -0.45 11.85
C ILE A 453 -14.65 -0.50 10.71
N ARG A 454 -13.95 0.60 10.50
CA ARG A 454 -12.70 0.63 9.75
C ARG A 454 -11.61 0.13 10.68
N CYS A 455 -10.99 -0.99 10.34
CA CYS A 455 -9.93 -1.58 11.14
C CYS A 455 -8.77 -2.00 10.22
N PRO A 456 -7.54 -1.49 10.43
CA PRO A 456 -6.37 -2.08 9.77
C PRO A 456 -6.17 -3.53 10.18
N SER A 457 -5.21 -4.24 9.58
CA SER A 457 -4.81 -5.56 10.05
C SER A 457 -4.37 -5.45 11.52
N PRO A 458 -5.00 -6.18 12.47
CA PRO A 458 -4.67 -6.12 13.89
C PRO A 458 -3.44 -6.98 14.17
N THR A 459 -2.37 -6.73 13.42
CA THR A 459 -1.15 -7.53 13.43
C THR A 459 0.06 -6.60 13.43
N LYS A 460 1.05 -6.95 14.23
CA LYS A 460 2.41 -6.43 14.09
C LYS A 460 3.23 -7.40 13.25
N GLN A 461 4.02 -6.89 12.32
CA GLN A 461 4.84 -7.70 11.42
C GLN A 461 6.30 -7.27 11.50
N TYR A 462 7.15 -8.16 12.03
CA TYR A 462 8.58 -7.91 12.23
C TYR A 462 9.36 -8.02 10.93
N ILE A 463 9.06 -9.08 10.18
CA ILE A 463 9.64 -9.38 8.87
C ILE A 463 8.54 -9.96 7.99
N ILE A 464 8.75 -10.07 6.68
CA ILE A 464 7.73 -10.52 5.73
C ILE A 464 7.12 -11.87 6.14
N SER A 465 7.96 -12.79 6.61
CA SER A 465 7.60 -14.15 6.99
C SER A 465 6.95 -14.26 8.38
N THR A 466 7.08 -13.25 9.25
CA THR A 466 6.70 -13.34 10.67
C THR A 466 5.79 -12.19 11.10
N ALA A 467 4.57 -12.53 11.49
CA ALA A 467 3.59 -11.61 12.05
C ALA A 467 2.99 -12.18 13.33
N GLU A 468 2.41 -11.31 14.15
CA GLU A 468 1.66 -11.66 15.35
C GLU A 468 0.41 -10.79 15.44
N VAL A 469 -0.68 -11.36 15.97
CA VAL A 469 -1.87 -10.57 16.30
C VAL A 469 -1.59 -9.72 17.53
N THR A 470 -1.96 -8.45 17.47
CA THR A 470 -1.77 -7.49 18.58
C THR A 470 -2.60 -7.88 19.80
N ASP A 471 -2.06 -7.66 20.99
CA ASP A 471 -2.72 -8.09 22.22
C ASP A 471 -3.96 -7.25 22.55
N GLU A 472 -4.00 -6.00 22.10
CA GLU A 472 -5.13 -5.09 22.21
C GLU A 472 -6.35 -5.65 21.47
N PHE A 473 -6.14 -6.25 20.29
CA PHE A 473 -7.21 -6.91 19.54
C PHE A 473 -7.69 -8.18 20.26
N LYS A 474 -6.78 -8.98 20.83
CA LYS A 474 -7.14 -10.13 21.67
C LYS A 474 -7.94 -9.69 22.90
N GLY A 475 -7.51 -8.62 23.57
CA GLY A 475 -8.21 -8.01 24.71
C GLY A 475 -9.61 -7.53 24.32
N PHE A 476 -9.74 -6.91 23.14
CA PHE A 476 -11.04 -6.54 22.59
C PHE A 476 -11.93 -7.76 22.32
N LEU A 477 -11.42 -8.83 21.71
CA LEU A 477 -12.21 -10.06 21.50
C LEU A 477 -12.65 -10.69 22.82
N ARG A 478 -11.83 -10.64 23.88
CA ARG A 478 -12.19 -11.10 25.23
C ARG A 478 -13.26 -10.24 25.89
N SER A 479 -13.35 -8.96 25.52
CA SER A 479 -14.37 -8.03 26.01
C SER A 479 -15.77 -8.29 25.44
N LEU A 480 -15.87 -9.10 24.38
CA LEU A 480 -17.16 -9.48 23.78
C LEU A 480 -17.84 -10.54 24.66
N GLU A 481 -19.15 -10.39 24.85
CA GLU A 481 -19.95 -11.40 25.53
C GLU A 481 -19.89 -12.74 24.77
N LYS A 482 -20.12 -13.86 25.47
CA LYS A 482 -20.02 -15.22 24.88
C LYS A 482 -20.92 -15.46 23.67
N ASN A 483 -21.99 -14.69 23.52
CA ASN A 483 -22.95 -14.73 22.40
C ASN A 483 -22.66 -13.66 21.32
N GLN A 484 -21.71 -12.76 21.54
CA GLN A 484 -21.33 -11.70 20.60
C GLN A 484 -20.18 -12.18 19.71
N LYS A 485 -20.29 -11.87 18.41
CA LYS A 485 -19.30 -12.24 17.40
C LYS A 485 -18.76 -11.01 16.68
N TYR A 486 -17.48 -11.08 16.36
CA TYR A 486 -16.78 -10.22 15.43
C TYR A 486 -16.68 -10.91 14.07
N LEU A 487 -17.18 -10.28 13.01
CA LEU A 487 -17.01 -10.76 11.63
C LEU A 487 -15.83 -10.03 10.98
N PHE A 488 -14.70 -10.73 10.80
CA PHE A 488 -13.49 -10.19 10.19
C PHE A 488 -13.46 -10.54 8.70
N ILE A 489 -13.72 -9.55 7.83
CA ILE A 489 -13.56 -9.71 6.38
C ILE A 489 -12.10 -9.41 6.01
N ASN A 490 -11.31 -10.47 5.82
CA ASN A 490 -9.90 -10.37 5.46
C ASN A 490 -9.77 -10.24 3.93
N MET A 491 -9.31 -9.08 3.46
CA MET A 491 -9.14 -8.80 2.02
C MET A 491 -7.69 -8.91 1.54
N GLN A 492 -6.81 -9.42 2.40
CA GLN A 492 -5.42 -9.69 2.08
C GLN A 492 -5.28 -10.99 1.27
N ASP A 493 -4.21 -11.08 0.48
CA ASP A 493 -3.86 -12.26 -0.29
C ASP A 493 -3.04 -13.23 0.56
N LYS A 494 -3.69 -14.32 1.01
CA LYS A 494 -3.04 -15.35 1.83
C LYS A 494 -2.00 -16.17 1.07
N ASN A 495 -2.02 -16.14 -0.26
CA ASN A 495 -1.05 -16.83 -1.12
C ASN A 495 0.17 -15.93 -1.43
N SER A 496 0.03 -14.60 -1.31
CA SER A 496 1.13 -13.67 -1.44
C SER A 496 2.15 -13.83 -0.31
N TYR A 497 3.43 -13.93 -0.66
CA TYR A 497 4.51 -13.98 0.32
C TYR A 497 4.53 -12.76 1.26
N LYS A 498 4.05 -11.59 0.77
CA LYS A 498 3.99 -10.32 1.55
C LYS A 498 2.91 -10.34 2.64
N GLU A 499 1.83 -11.09 2.47
CA GLU A 499 0.64 -11.01 3.34
C GLU A 499 0.27 -12.34 4.03
N ARG A 500 0.84 -13.45 3.57
CA ARG A 500 0.60 -14.81 4.10
C ARG A 500 0.80 -14.91 5.61
N ALA A 501 1.84 -14.30 6.16
CA ALA A 501 2.13 -14.33 7.59
C ALA A 501 0.98 -13.72 8.41
N ARG A 502 0.51 -12.52 8.02
CA ARG A 502 -0.60 -11.81 8.70
C ARG A 502 -1.90 -12.60 8.57
N CYS A 503 -2.22 -13.08 7.37
CA CYS A 503 -3.41 -13.90 7.12
C CYS A 503 -3.43 -15.16 8.00
N SER A 504 -2.31 -15.89 8.03
CA SER A 504 -2.18 -17.13 8.79
C SER A 504 -2.44 -16.91 10.29
N GLN A 505 -1.92 -15.82 10.86
CA GLN A 505 -2.14 -15.53 12.29
C GLN A 505 -3.58 -15.15 12.61
N ILE A 506 -4.24 -14.37 11.74
CA ILE A 506 -5.65 -13.99 11.92
C ILE A 506 -6.53 -15.24 11.82
N GLU A 507 -6.31 -16.11 10.84
CA GLU A 507 -7.06 -17.37 10.69
C GLU A 507 -6.81 -18.35 11.85
N LEU A 508 -5.61 -18.34 12.45
CA LEU A 508 -5.31 -19.14 13.63
C LEU A 508 -6.11 -18.68 14.86
N LEU A 509 -6.48 -17.39 14.99
CA LEU A 509 -7.30 -16.91 16.10
C LEU A 509 -8.66 -17.61 16.16
N GLU A 510 -9.33 -17.78 15.01
CA GLU A 510 -10.63 -18.44 14.94
C GLU A 510 -10.57 -19.90 15.45
N LYS A 511 -9.38 -20.53 15.36
CA LYS A 511 -9.15 -21.91 15.82
C LYS A 511 -8.80 -21.99 17.31
N ARG A 512 -8.39 -20.89 17.95
CA ARG A 512 -8.02 -20.88 19.37
C ARG A 512 -9.27 -21.04 20.24
N ALA A 513 -9.16 -21.86 21.29
CA ALA A 513 -10.28 -22.17 22.19
C ALA A 513 -10.90 -20.90 22.80
N ASP A 514 -10.07 -19.91 23.13
CA ASP A 514 -10.46 -18.66 23.77
C ASP A 514 -11.27 -17.73 22.85
N PHE A 515 -11.16 -17.88 21.53
CA PHE A 515 -11.72 -16.93 20.56
C PHE A 515 -12.70 -17.55 19.57
N LYS A 516 -12.74 -18.89 19.42
CA LYS A 516 -13.54 -19.61 18.42
C LYS A 516 -15.04 -19.24 18.38
N ASN A 517 -15.58 -18.72 19.48
CA ASN A 517 -16.99 -18.32 19.58
C ASN A 517 -17.20 -16.81 19.38
N ASN A 518 -16.14 -16.01 19.47
CA ASN A 518 -16.17 -14.55 19.46
C ASN A 518 -15.69 -13.95 18.14
N ILE A 519 -15.03 -14.72 17.27
CA ILE A 519 -14.60 -14.26 15.94
C ILE A 519 -15.02 -15.25 14.86
N ALA A 520 -15.42 -14.73 13.70
CA ALA A 520 -15.56 -15.44 12.45
C ALA A 520 -14.69 -14.76 11.40
N VAL A 521 -13.77 -15.49 10.78
CA VAL A 521 -12.83 -14.94 9.79
C VAL A 521 -13.23 -15.40 8.40
N VAL A 522 -13.35 -14.45 7.46
CA VAL A 522 -13.73 -14.73 6.06
C VAL A 522 -12.72 -14.05 5.15
N GLY A 523 -11.95 -14.87 4.43
CA GLY A 523 -11.03 -14.39 3.39
C GLY A 523 -11.76 -14.08 2.09
N LEU A 524 -11.75 -12.80 1.70
CA LEU A 524 -12.23 -12.27 0.41
C LEU A 524 -11.10 -11.47 -0.25
N ASP A 525 -10.11 -12.19 -0.76
CA ASP A 525 -8.91 -11.62 -1.36
C ASP A 525 -9.23 -10.60 -2.48
N LYS A 526 -8.58 -9.42 -2.39
CA LYS A 526 -8.65 -8.33 -3.35
C LYS A 526 -7.30 -7.98 -4.02
N LYS A 527 -6.32 -8.87 -3.93
CA LYS A 527 -4.98 -8.76 -4.54
C LYS A 527 -4.58 -9.97 -5.40
N SER A 528 -5.32 -11.08 -5.33
CA SER A 528 -5.05 -12.24 -6.20
C SER A 528 -5.19 -11.95 -7.69
N ASP A 529 -4.50 -12.77 -8.50
CA ASP A 529 -4.64 -12.76 -9.96
C ASP A 529 -6.08 -12.99 -10.42
N PHE A 530 -6.81 -13.86 -9.73
CA PHE A 530 -8.23 -14.07 -10.02
C PHE A 530 -9.01 -12.79 -9.77
N TYR A 531 -8.81 -12.12 -8.64
CA TYR A 531 -9.50 -10.87 -8.36
C TYR A 531 -9.23 -9.80 -9.42
N HIS A 532 -7.97 -9.62 -9.86
CA HIS A 532 -7.60 -8.64 -10.90
C HIS A 532 -7.84 -9.11 -12.34
N GLN A 533 -8.31 -10.36 -12.52
CA GLN A 533 -8.49 -11.02 -13.81
C GLN A 533 -7.22 -10.88 -14.68
N SER A 534 -6.06 -11.14 -14.05
CA SER A 534 -4.71 -11.12 -14.62
C SER A 534 -4.18 -12.54 -14.85
N GLY A 535 -2.97 -12.64 -15.40
CA GLY A 535 -2.33 -13.93 -15.68
C GLY A 535 -3.21 -14.86 -16.50
N ILE A 536 -3.41 -16.07 -15.99
CA ILE A 536 -4.22 -17.12 -16.64
C ILE A 536 -5.71 -16.76 -16.77
N PHE A 537 -6.21 -15.78 -16.02
CA PHE A 537 -7.62 -15.37 -16.01
C PHE A 537 -7.96 -14.26 -17.02
N ILE A 538 -6.95 -13.68 -17.70
CA ILE A 538 -7.15 -12.57 -18.63
C ILE A 538 -8.09 -12.93 -19.79
N ASN A 539 -8.00 -14.18 -20.27
CA ASN A 539 -8.75 -14.70 -21.41
C ASN A 539 -10.01 -15.49 -21.00
N LEU A 540 -10.44 -15.41 -19.75
CA LEU A 540 -11.59 -16.14 -19.20
C LEU A 540 -12.93 -15.52 -19.63
N ASN A 541 -13.14 -15.36 -20.93
CA ASN A 541 -14.25 -14.57 -21.48
C ASN A 541 -15.60 -15.33 -21.49
N LYS A 542 -15.60 -16.66 -21.50
CA LYS A 542 -16.85 -17.46 -21.47
C LYS A 542 -17.47 -17.41 -20.08
N ALA A 543 -18.72 -16.96 -20.00
CA ALA A 543 -19.43 -16.74 -18.72
C ALA A 543 -19.50 -18.01 -17.86
N ASP A 544 -19.87 -19.14 -18.46
CA ASP A 544 -19.96 -20.42 -17.73
C ASP A 544 -18.62 -20.87 -17.15
N ASN A 545 -17.53 -20.68 -17.90
CA ASN A 545 -16.18 -20.99 -17.44
C ASN A 545 -15.78 -20.05 -16.30
N PHE A 546 -16.02 -18.75 -16.46
CA PHE A 546 -15.75 -17.76 -15.42
C PHE A 546 -16.50 -18.08 -14.13
N ILE A 547 -17.81 -18.28 -14.19
CA ILE A 547 -18.65 -18.57 -13.03
C ILE A 547 -18.22 -19.89 -12.37
N LYS A 548 -17.88 -20.92 -13.16
CA LYS A 548 -17.38 -22.19 -12.62
C LYS A 548 -16.06 -22.00 -11.88
N ILE A 549 -15.10 -21.29 -12.48
CA ILE A 549 -13.81 -21.01 -11.83
C ILE A 549 -14.02 -20.14 -10.59
N PHE A 550 -14.86 -19.13 -10.64
CA PHE A 550 -15.15 -18.27 -9.49
C PHE A 550 -15.70 -19.09 -8.31
N LYS A 551 -16.60 -20.04 -8.55
CA LYS A 551 -17.08 -20.95 -7.49
C LYS A 551 -15.96 -21.79 -6.90
N ASN A 552 -15.10 -22.34 -7.76
CA ASN A 552 -13.98 -23.15 -7.31
C ASN A 552 -13.00 -22.32 -6.48
N GLU A 553 -12.71 -21.09 -6.89
CA GLU A 553 -11.89 -20.15 -6.13
C GLU A 553 -12.52 -19.83 -4.77
N LEU A 554 -13.83 -19.62 -4.68
CA LEU A 554 -14.44 -19.36 -3.38
C LEU A 554 -14.35 -20.57 -2.42
N VAL A 555 -14.48 -21.77 -2.95
CA VAL A 555 -14.69 -23.01 -2.16
C VAL A 555 -13.41 -23.76 -1.83
N SER A 556 -12.38 -23.65 -2.68
CA SER A 556 -11.15 -24.41 -2.50
C SER A 556 -10.44 -24.03 -1.19
N LYS A 557 -9.75 -25.00 -0.57
CA LYS A 557 -8.92 -24.73 0.61
C LYS A 557 -7.60 -24.04 0.23
N GLU A 558 -7.14 -24.27 -0.99
CA GLU A 558 -5.87 -23.76 -1.55
C GLU A 558 -6.05 -22.46 -2.36
N SER A 559 -7.28 -22.07 -2.67
CA SER A 559 -7.57 -20.84 -3.39
C SER A 559 -7.31 -19.61 -2.54
N ALA A 560 -7.33 -18.43 -3.18
CA ALA A 560 -7.22 -17.12 -2.54
C ALA A 560 -8.25 -16.86 -1.42
N PHE A 561 -9.35 -17.60 -1.38
CA PHE A 561 -10.43 -17.43 -0.41
C PHE A 561 -10.30 -18.39 0.77
N SER A 562 -10.68 -17.95 1.97
CA SER A 562 -10.61 -18.76 3.19
C SER A 562 -11.92 -18.67 3.95
N ILE A 563 -12.83 -19.61 3.69
CA ILE A 563 -14.19 -19.58 4.24
C ILE A 563 -14.57 -20.99 4.69
N LYS A 564 -15.09 -21.10 5.90
CA LYS A 564 -15.75 -22.33 6.35
C LYS A 564 -17.16 -22.41 5.75
N PHE A 565 -17.28 -23.05 4.59
CA PHE A 565 -18.56 -23.19 3.91
C PHE A 565 -19.52 -24.13 4.66
N THR A 566 -20.75 -23.67 4.85
CA THR A 566 -21.90 -24.48 5.24
C THR A 566 -22.74 -24.81 4.00
N ASP A 567 -23.59 -25.85 4.07
CA ASP A 567 -24.51 -26.21 2.97
C ASP A 567 -25.46 -25.07 2.57
N GLU A 568 -25.75 -24.16 3.51
CA GLU A 568 -26.52 -22.95 3.25
C GLU A 568 -25.73 -21.97 2.39
N LEU A 569 -24.45 -21.73 2.73
CA LEU A 569 -23.59 -20.84 1.96
C LEU A 569 -23.33 -21.37 0.55
N TYR A 570 -23.12 -22.68 0.37
CA TYR A 570 -22.99 -23.28 -0.96
C TYR A 570 -24.21 -22.99 -1.85
N ARG A 571 -25.41 -23.23 -1.31
CA ARG A 571 -26.67 -22.96 -2.02
C ARG A 571 -26.83 -21.48 -2.34
N PHE A 572 -26.48 -20.60 -1.41
CA PHE A 572 -26.49 -19.17 -1.63
C PHE A 572 -25.56 -18.76 -2.77
N VAL A 573 -24.30 -19.23 -2.78
CA VAL A 573 -23.33 -18.89 -3.84
C VAL A 573 -23.86 -19.26 -5.22
N ASP A 574 -24.42 -20.47 -5.35
CA ASP A 574 -25.01 -20.92 -6.61
C ASP A 574 -26.17 -20.05 -7.09
N GLN A 575 -27.08 -19.69 -6.18
CA GLN A 575 -28.25 -18.88 -6.49
C GLN A 575 -27.87 -17.42 -6.77
N ALA A 576 -26.98 -16.85 -5.97
CA ALA A 576 -26.48 -15.48 -6.12
C ALA A 576 -25.75 -15.29 -7.45
N MET A 577 -24.85 -16.20 -7.84
CA MET A 577 -24.16 -16.09 -9.13
C MET A 577 -25.11 -16.18 -10.33
N LYS A 578 -26.08 -17.10 -10.29
CA LYS A 578 -27.12 -17.21 -11.33
C LYS A 578 -27.98 -15.94 -11.39
N PHE A 579 -28.36 -15.42 -10.22
CA PHE A 579 -29.11 -14.17 -10.12
C PHE A 579 -28.32 -13.01 -10.71
N ILE A 580 -27.05 -12.87 -10.35
CA ILE A 580 -26.21 -11.77 -10.81
C ILE A 580 -26.02 -11.82 -12.33
N HIS A 581 -25.67 -12.99 -12.87
CA HIS A 581 -25.48 -13.20 -14.30
C HIS A 581 -26.74 -12.85 -15.10
N LYS A 582 -27.91 -13.29 -14.62
CA LYS A 582 -29.19 -13.04 -15.27
C LYS A 582 -29.63 -11.58 -15.22
N HIS A 583 -29.46 -10.93 -14.06
CA HIS A 583 -30.09 -9.64 -13.82
C HIS A 583 -29.16 -8.45 -14.10
N PHE A 584 -27.88 -8.52 -13.74
CA PHE A 584 -26.93 -7.42 -14.01
C PHE A 584 -26.16 -7.59 -15.31
N PHE A 585 -26.09 -8.83 -15.84
CA PHE A 585 -25.36 -9.14 -17.07
C PHE A 585 -26.22 -9.76 -18.17
N VAL A 586 -27.53 -9.86 -17.98
CA VAL A 586 -28.53 -10.30 -18.98
C VAL A 586 -28.15 -11.63 -19.64
N ASP A 587 -27.67 -12.59 -18.83
CA ASP A 587 -27.26 -13.92 -19.28
C ASP A 587 -26.26 -13.88 -20.47
N LYS A 588 -25.42 -12.84 -20.55
CA LYS A 588 -24.40 -12.73 -21.60
C LYS A 588 -23.48 -13.95 -21.57
N ASN A 589 -23.39 -14.65 -22.69
CA ASN A 589 -22.46 -15.79 -22.86
C ASN A 589 -20.99 -15.38 -22.76
N VAL A 590 -20.68 -14.11 -23.06
CA VAL A 590 -19.33 -13.55 -23.04
C VAL A 590 -19.28 -12.39 -22.04
N LEU A 591 -18.42 -12.52 -21.03
CA LEU A 591 -18.11 -11.47 -20.07
C LEU A 591 -16.74 -10.89 -20.38
N THR A 592 -16.68 -9.61 -20.72
CA THR A 592 -15.42 -8.87 -20.88
C THR A 592 -14.67 -8.83 -19.55
N ARG A 593 -13.37 -8.51 -19.57
CA ARG A 593 -12.58 -8.37 -18.33
C ARG A 593 -13.26 -7.42 -17.35
N LYS A 594 -13.71 -6.25 -17.81
CA LYS A 594 -14.47 -5.29 -17.00
C LYS A 594 -15.73 -5.92 -16.39
N ASN A 595 -16.55 -6.61 -17.18
CA ASN A 595 -17.75 -7.28 -16.66
C ASN A 595 -17.41 -8.30 -15.56
N ARG A 596 -16.31 -9.04 -15.70
CA ARG A 596 -15.87 -10.02 -14.68
C ARG A 596 -15.41 -9.34 -13.40
N LEU A 597 -14.66 -8.23 -13.50
CA LEU A 597 -14.26 -7.42 -12.35
C LEU A 597 -15.47 -6.87 -11.59
N ASP A 598 -16.45 -6.32 -12.32
CA ASP A 598 -17.70 -5.82 -11.76
C ASP A 598 -18.53 -6.96 -11.14
N PHE A 599 -18.58 -8.14 -11.79
CA PHE A 599 -19.29 -9.32 -11.28
C PHE A 599 -18.76 -9.73 -9.91
N ILE A 600 -17.43 -9.75 -9.72
CA ILE A 600 -16.79 -10.11 -8.45
C ILE A 600 -17.20 -9.13 -7.35
N GLU A 601 -17.15 -7.83 -7.59
CA GLU A 601 -17.54 -6.80 -6.61
C GLU A 601 -19.02 -6.87 -6.23
N ILE A 602 -19.90 -7.06 -7.22
CA ILE A 602 -21.34 -7.23 -6.98
C ILE A 602 -21.56 -8.50 -6.13
N PHE A 603 -20.89 -9.60 -6.48
CA PHE A 603 -21.00 -10.84 -5.71
C PHE A 603 -20.52 -10.69 -4.27
N TYR A 604 -19.38 -10.01 -4.02
CA TYR A 604 -18.89 -9.77 -2.66
C TYR A 604 -19.91 -9.03 -1.81
N ASN A 605 -20.54 -7.97 -2.33
CA ASN A 605 -21.58 -7.23 -1.59
C ASN A 605 -22.75 -8.13 -1.16
N PHE A 606 -23.22 -9.00 -2.06
CA PHE A 606 -24.26 -9.98 -1.75
C PHE A 606 -23.78 -10.99 -0.69
N PHE A 607 -22.58 -11.51 -0.88
CA PHE A 607 -22.02 -12.52 0.00
C PHE A 607 -21.76 -11.98 1.42
N ILE A 608 -21.23 -10.76 1.54
CA ILE A 608 -21.05 -10.07 2.82
C ILE A 608 -22.38 -9.91 3.55
N LEU A 609 -23.44 -9.51 2.84
CA LEU A 609 -24.77 -9.42 3.44
C LEU A 609 -25.28 -10.78 3.96
N LYS A 610 -24.98 -11.87 3.23
CA LYS A 610 -25.32 -13.23 3.66
C LYS A 610 -24.53 -13.65 4.89
N LEU A 611 -23.27 -13.25 5.01
CA LEU A 611 -22.46 -13.52 6.19
C LEU A 611 -23.01 -12.81 7.44
N ILE A 612 -23.53 -11.58 7.30
CA ILE A 612 -24.22 -10.89 8.41
C ILE A 612 -25.46 -11.67 8.85
N GLU A 613 -26.26 -12.16 7.91
CA GLU A 613 -27.45 -12.97 8.20
C GLU A 613 -27.08 -14.26 8.96
N VAL A 614 -26.07 -15.00 8.47
CA VAL A 614 -25.69 -16.31 9.00
C VAL A 614 -24.96 -16.20 10.35
N HIS A 615 -24.05 -15.23 10.49
CA HIS A 615 -23.24 -15.10 11.69
C HIS A 615 -23.87 -14.22 12.76
N ASN A 616 -24.82 -13.35 12.41
CA ASN A 616 -25.44 -12.33 13.27
C ASN A 616 -24.39 -11.60 14.15
N PRO A 617 -23.35 -10.99 13.54
CA PRO A 617 -22.26 -10.39 14.29
C PRO A 617 -22.72 -9.13 15.06
N LYS A 618 -21.97 -8.80 16.12
CA LYS A 618 -22.12 -7.52 16.84
C LYS A 618 -21.22 -6.43 16.24
N VAL A 619 -20.07 -6.85 15.70
CA VAL A 619 -19.07 -5.95 15.09
C VAL A 619 -18.57 -6.59 13.81
N MET A 620 -18.32 -5.81 12.76
CA MET A 620 -17.58 -6.29 11.57
C MET A 620 -16.56 -5.28 11.09
N SER A 621 -15.55 -5.76 10.38
CA SER A 621 -14.59 -4.91 9.65
C SER A 621 -14.31 -5.41 8.24
N PHE A 622 -13.91 -4.46 7.40
CA PHE A 622 -13.27 -4.70 6.12
C PHE A 622 -11.77 -4.41 6.27
N SER A 623 -10.95 -5.45 6.39
CA SER A 623 -9.56 -5.30 6.78
C SER A 623 -8.61 -5.78 5.67
N CYS A 624 -7.73 -4.87 5.26
CA CYS A 624 -6.50 -5.17 4.50
C CYS A 624 -5.29 -4.81 5.37
N LYS A 625 -4.06 -4.78 4.81
CA LYS A 625 -2.83 -4.47 5.56
C LYS A 625 -3.00 -3.26 6.50
N ASP A 626 -3.49 -2.14 5.98
CA ASP A 626 -3.68 -0.87 6.69
C ASP A 626 -5.14 -0.41 6.76
N GLY A 627 -6.07 -1.08 6.08
CA GLY A 627 -7.48 -0.66 6.04
C GLY A 627 -7.68 0.74 5.44
N ILE A 628 -6.80 1.20 4.53
CA ILE A 628 -6.83 2.57 3.97
C ILE A 628 -7.52 2.61 2.61
N ASP A 629 -7.03 1.90 1.61
CA ASP A 629 -7.63 1.91 0.26
C ASP A 629 -8.71 0.84 0.14
N ILE A 630 -8.29 -0.43 0.03
CA ILE A 630 -9.18 -1.58 -0.20
C ILE A 630 -10.21 -1.73 0.93
N GLY A 631 -9.76 -1.60 2.18
CA GLY A 631 -10.58 -1.59 3.40
C GLY A 631 -11.74 -0.61 3.31
N SER A 632 -11.39 0.66 3.10
CA SER A 632 -12.33 1.77 3.06
C SER A 632 -13.26 1.71 1.85
N LEU A 633 -12.75 1.34 0.68
CA LEU A 633 -13.56 1.16 -0.53
C LEU A 633 -14.59 0.05 -0.38
N ALA A 634 -14.22 -1.09 0.21
CA ALA A 634 -15.16 -2.16 0.48
C ALA A 634 -16.25 -1.71 1.47
N GLY A 635 -15.88 -1.01 2.54
CA GLY A 635 -16.83 -0.44 3.50
C GLY A 635 -17.79 0.58 2.87
N ALA A 636 -17.28 1.47 2.00
CA ALA A 636 -18.06 2.45 1.26
C ALA A 636 -18.98 1.80 0.21
N SER A 637 -18.46 0.79 -0.50
CA SER A 637 -19.21 0.00 -1.48
C SER A 637 -20.39 -0.71 -0.83
N PHE A 638 -20.14 -1.36 0.31
CA PHE A 638 -21.17 -2.05 1.06
C PHE A 638 -22.22 -1.08 1.62
N TYR A 639 -21.80 0.07 2.15
CA TYR A 639 -22.71 1.15 2.56
C TYR A 639 -23.64 1.58 1.41
N SER A 640 -23.08 1.83 0.23
CA SER A 640 -23.86 2.24 -0.96
C SER A 640 -24.80 1.14 -1.42
N PHE A 641 -24.33 -0.11 -1.43
CA PHE A 641 -25.16 -1.26 -1.75
C PHE A 641 -26.38 -1.35 -0.84
N LEU A 642 -26.21 -1.22 0.48
CA LEU A 642 -27.32 -1.26 1.44
C LEU A 642 -28.33 -0.12 1.23
N LYS A 643 -27.86 1.09 0.90
CA LYS A 643 -28.72 2.24 0.56
C LYS A 643 -29.54 1.97 -0.71
N LEU A 644 -28.90 1.45 -1.75
CA LEU A 644 -29.55 1.08 -3.01
C LEU A 644 -30.60 -0.03 -2.79
N LEU A 645 -30.31 -1.04 -1.95
CA LEU A 645 -31.28 -2.09 -1.57
C LEU A 645 -32.54 -1.54 -0.92
N LYS A 646 -32.44 -0.40 -0.21
CA LYS A 646 -33.59 0.27 0.43
C LYS A 646 -34.25 1.31 -0.46
N ASN A 647 -33.79 1.45 -1.71
CA ASN A 647 -34.25 2.47 -2.64
C ASN A 647 -34.14 3.88 -2.04
N GLU A 648 -33.10 4.10 -1.23
CA GLU A 648 -32.80 5.40 -0.63
C GLU A 648 -31.99 6.24 -1.63
N ASN A 649 -32.43 7.48 -1.88
CA ASN A 649 -31.70 8.40 -2.73
C ASN A 649 -30.49 8.99 -2.00
N PHE A 650 -29.40 9.20 -2.72
CA PHE A 650 -28.26 9.97 -2.21
C PHE A 650 -28.65 11.44 -2.05
N THR A 651 -28.85 11.88 -0.81
CA THR A 651 -28.90 13.30 -0.43
C THR A 651 -27.48 13.87 -0.36
N LYS A 652 -27.34 15.19 -0.40
CA LYS A 652 -26.03 15.85 -0.24
C LYS A 652 -25.27 15.36 1.01
N GLU A 653 -25.96 15.17 2.12
CA GLU A 653 -25.36 14.65 3.36
C GLU A 653 -24.82 13.23 3.17
N THR A 654 -25.59 12.34 2.54
CA THR A 654 -25.12 10.97 2.26
C THR A 654 -24.01 10.91 1.21
N GLU A 655 -24.00 11.83 0.24
CA GLU A 655 -22.90 11.96 -0.71
C GLU A 655 -21.61 12.40 -0.02
N ASP A 656 -21.69 13.41 0.84
CA ASP A 656 -20.56 13.92 1.61
C ASP A 656 -20.03 12.86 2.57
N TYR A 657 -20.93 12.09 3.18
CA TYR A 657 -20.59 10.94 4.00
C TYR A 657 -19.89 9.84 3.19
N PHE A 658 -20.36 9.53 1.98
CA PHE A 658 -19.70 8.57 1.10
C PHE A 658 -18.30 9.03 0.66
N ARG A 659 -18.14 10.32 0.32
CA ARG A 659 -16.82 10.92 0.05
C ARG A 659 -15.88 10.78 1.24
N TRP A 660 -16.38 10.99 2.46
CA TRP A 660 -15.60 10.81 3.67
C TRP A 660 -15.17 9.35 3.88
N LEU A 661 -16.07 8.38 3.65
CA LEU A 661 -15.73 6.95 3.74
C LEU A 661 -14.61 6.55 2.77
N ILE A 662 -14.59 7.12 1.57
CA ILE A 662 -13.56 6.85 0.56
C ILE A 662 -12.25 7.57 0.90
N TYR A 663 -12.28 8.89 0.98
CA TYR A 663 -11.06 9.70 0.99
C TYR A 663 -10.49 9.94 2.38
N GLY A 664 -11.31 9.89 3.43
CA GLY A 664 -10.92 10.23 4.79
C GLY A 664 -9.68 9.47 5.27
N PRO A 665 -9.68 8.12 5.22
CA PRO A 665 -8.56 7.30 5.67
C PRO A 665 -7.26 7.57 4.90
N ALA A 666 -7.31 7.65 3.57
CA ALA A 666 -6.13 7.91 2.73
C ALA A 666 -5.51 9.29 3.01
N LEU A 667 -6.35 10.32 3.13
CA LEU A 667 -5.88 11.66 3.45
C LEU A 667 -5.29 11.76 4.86
N LEU A 668 -5.97 11.19 5.87
CA LEU A 668 -5.54 11.29 7.26
C LEU A 668 -4.27 10.49 7.53
N VAL A 669 -4.20 9.25 7.04
CA VAL A 669 -3.15 8.31 7.43
C VAL A 669 -1.99 8.33 6.43
N ARG A 670 -2.23 8.67 5.15
CA ARG A 670 -1.20 8.59 4.09
C ARG A 670 -0.95 9.91 3.37
N GLU A 671 -1.76 10.94 3.64
CA GLU A 671 -1.61 12.26 3.01
C GLU A 671 -1.67 12.22 1.47
N ARG A 672 -2.35 11.20 0.92
CA ARG A 672 -2.64 11.05 -0.51
C ARG A 672 -4.12 10.80 -0.79
N SER A 673 -4.48 10.87 -2.06
CA SER A 673 -5.76 10.33 -2.52
C SER A 673 -5.75 8.79 -2.50
N ILE A 674 -6.94 8.23 -2.66
CA ILE A 674 -7.15 6.79 -2.74
C ILE A 674 -6.59 6.21 -4.05
N ASN A 675 -6.28 4.91 -4.07
CA ASN A 675 -5.88 4.23 -5.31
C ASN A 675 -6.97 4.35 -6.39
N SER A 676 -6.61 4.91 -7.54
CA SER A 676 -7.54 5.23 -8.63
C SER A 676 -8.10 4.00 -9.34
N LEU A 677 -7.31 2.92 -9.46
CA LEU A 677 -7.74 1.67 -10.08
C LEU A 677 -8.80 0.97 -9.22
N ASP A 678 -8.56 0.88 -7.92
CA ASP A 678 -9.49 0.29 -6.96
C ASP A 678 -10.78 1.11 -6.85
N LEU A 679 -10.66 2.44 -6.85
CA LEU A 679 -11.80 3.35 -6.87
C LEU A 679 -12.64 3.16 -8.15
N THR A 680 -12.00 3.19 -9.32
CA THR A 680 -12.68 3.04 -10.62
C THR A 680 -13.44 1.73 -10.69
N ARG A 681 -12.82 0.63 -10.26
CA ARG A 681 -13.47 -0.68 -10.18
C ARG A 681 -14.68 -0.67 -9.25
N THR A 682 -14.52 -0.14 -8.04
CA THR A 682 -15.58 -0.09 -7.03
C THR A 682 -16.78 0.73 -7.53
N ILE A 683 -16.52 1.92 -8.07
CA ILE A 683 -17.56 2.81 -8.60
C ILE A 683 -18.26 2.19 -9.82
N SER A 684 -17.52 1.52 -10.70
CA SER A 684 -18.10 0.80 -11.86
C SER A 684 -19.12 -0.24 -11.42
N ALA A 685 -18.80 -1.07 -10.43
CA ALA A 685 -19.70 -2.09 -9.91
C ALA A 685 -20.94 -1.50 -9.24
N ILE A 686 -20.79 -0.47 -8.39
CA ILE A 686 -21.92 0.21 -7.74
C ILE A 686 -22.83 0.86 -8.79
N ASN A 687 -22.27 1.47 -9.82
CA ASN A 687 -23.03 2.11 -10.89
C ASN A 687 -23.87 1.11 -11.71
N ILE A 688 -23.39 -0.13 -11.90
CA ILE A 688 -24.20 -1.21 -12.49
C ILE A 688 -25.39 -1.56 -11.58
N ILE A 689 -25.17 -1.66 -10.27
CA ILE A 689 -26.25 -1.94 -9.32
C ILE A 689 -27.28 -0.80 -9.35
N ASP A 690 -26.82 0.45 -9.31
CA ASP A 690 -27.68 1.64 -9.32
C ASP A 690 -28.55 1.71 -10.57
N ILE A 691 -27.97 1.52 -11.76
CA ILE A 691 -28.72 1.53 -13.04
C ILE A 691 -29.77 0.42 -13.07
N GLU A 692 -29.44 -0.80 -12.66
CA GLU A 692 -30.37 -1.93 -12.66
C GLU A 692 -31.46 -1.77 -11.61
N MET A 693 -31.12 -1.23 -10.43
CA MET A 693 -32.09 -0.89 -9.39
C MET A 693 -33.04 0.22 -9.86
N PHE A 694 -32.54 1.24 -10.55
CA PHE A 694 -33.37 2.31 -11.10
C PHE A 694 -34.31 1.82 -12.20
N THR A 695 -33.81 0.97 -13.11
CA THR A 695 -34.56 0.53 -14.30
C THR A 695 -35.52 -0.63 -13.97
N HIS A 696 -35.15 -1.52 -13.05
CA HIS A 696 -35.82 -2.79 -12.81
C HIS A 696 -36.06 -3.09 -11.32
N SER A 697 -36.17 -2.06 -10.48
CA SER A 697 -36.31 -2.12 -9.00
C SER A 697 -37.17 -3.29 -8.50
N SER A 698 -38.43 -3.40 -8.93
CA SER A 698 -39.36 -4.41 -8.43
C SER A 698 -38.92 -5.85 -8.74
N LYS A 699 -38.32 -6.08 -9.92
CA LYS A 699 -37.82 -7.38 -10.36
C LYS A 699 -36.54 -7.74 -9.59
N ILE A 700 -35.64 -6.78 -9.43
CA ILE A 700 -34.38 -6.97 -8.70
C ILE A 700 -34.66 -7.24 -7.22
N LEU A 701 -35.45 -6.40 -6.56
CA LEU A 701 -35.82 -6.56 -5.15
C LEU A 701 -36.55 -7.88 -4.86
N LYS A 702 -37.41 -8.33 -5.78
CA LYS A 702 -38.07 -9.65 -5.66
C LYS A 702 -37.06 -10.80 -5.73
N GLY A 703 -36.09 -10.71 -6.64
CA GLY A 703 -35.05 -11.72 -6.74
C GLY A 703 -34.11 -11.72 -5.54
N ILE A 704 -33.70 -10.54 -5.06
CA ILE A 704 -32.92 -10.39 -3.84
C ILE A 704 -33.67 -10.97 -2.64
N SER A 705 -34.98 -10.69 -2.52
CA SER A 705 -35.82 -11.25 -1.45
C SER A 705 -35.90 -12.78 -1.45
N SER A 706 -35.52 -13.45 -2.54
CA SER A 706 -35.46 -14.91 -2.59
C SER A 706 -34.12 -15.50 -2.15
N LEU A 707 -33.08 -14.67 -2.02
CA LEU A 707 -31.72 -15.09 -1.65
C LEU A 707 -31.46 -15.04 -0.14
N TYR A 708 -32.27 -14.31 0.62
CA TYR A 708 -32.09 -14.08 2.05
C TYR A 708 -33.41 -14.27 2.79
N ASP A 709 -33.35 -14.44 4.12
CA ASP A 709 -34.54 -14.43 4.97
C ASP A 709 -35.32 -13.10 4.82
N PRO A 710 -36.63 -13.15 4.51
CA PRO A 710 -37.42 -11.95 4.32
C PRO A 710 -37.53 -11.04 5.56
N ALA A 711 -37.49 -11.59 6.77
CA ALA A 711 -37.52 -10.79 7.99
C ALA A 711 -36.19 -10.07 8.20
N PHE A 712 -35.07 -10.78 7.97
CA PHE A 712 -33.73 -10.17 7.97
C PHE A 712 -33.66 -8.99 7.00
N LEU A 713 -33.96 -9.20 5.71
CA LEU A 713 -33.88 -8.12 4.72
C LEU A 713 -34.76 -6.91 5.05
N LYS A 714 -35.98 -7.14 5.52
CA LYS A 714 -36.90 -6.06 5.92
C LYS A 714 -36.34 -5.26 7.09
N SER A 715 -35.66 -5.94 8.03
CA SER A 715 -35.15 -5.32 9.25
C SER A 715 -33.92 -4.43 9.04
N ILE A 716 -33.16 -4.62 7.95
CA ILE A 716 -31.94 -3.86 7.69
C ILE A 716 -32.23 -2.35 7.65
N LYS A 717 -31.48 -1.58 8.43
CA LYS A 717 -31.46 -0.12 8.35
C LYS A 717 -30.04 0.38 8.63
N VAL A 718 -29.55 1.26 7.77
CA VAL A 718 -28.22 1.87 7.94
C VAL A 718 -28.35 3.16 8.74
N ILE A 719 -27.57 3.29 9.81
CA ILE A 719 -27.46 4.49 10.64
C ILE A 719 -26.10 5.13 10.38
N ASN A 720 -26.12 6.41 9.98
CA ASN A 720 -24.93 7.20 9.77
C ASN A 720 -24.51 7.83 11.10
N HIS A 721 -23.23 7.73 11.47
CA HIS A 721 -22.62 8.50 12.56
C HIS A 721 -22.01 9.78 12.05
#